data_AF-A0A379GI14-F1
#
_entry.id   AF-A0A379GI14-F1
#
_cell.length_a   1.000
_cell.length_b   1.000
_cell.length_c   1.000
_cell.angle_alpha   90.00
_cell.angle_beta   90.00
_cell.angle_gamma   90.00
#
_symmetry.space_group_name_H-M   'P 1'
#
loop_
_entity.id
_entity.type
_entity.pdbx_description
1 polymer ?
#
loop_
_entity_poly.entity_id
_entity_poly.type
_entity_poly.pdbx_seq_one_letter_code
_entity_poly.pdbx_strand_id
1 'polypeptide(L)'
;MKQHCWIRGSGFPTATKLKGGGDLVKTLIINAAECEPYITADDRLMQEHADEVIAGCQILMHILSPDEVLIGIEDNKPEAIAALKQALAALTNEKRIFIRVIPTKYPSGGAKQLTKILTGKEVPSGGRSSDIGVLMQNVGTVVAIKRAIIDDEPLIERVVTVTGQGAKTPGNFWARLGTPIYALIKQAGFVAGSEQMVIMGGPLMGFTLPDLNAPVIKITNCLLIPSPEEMDTDNVEEACIRCGQCVDACPSGLLPQQLYWFSKGKEHEKAQQHNLFDCIECGACAFVCPSNIPLVQYYRQEKAEIREIDAEAKRAAEAKARFEAKKIRMEREKLEREARHQRAAVKLDDHQQNEVQSALSRVKEKHSIGKIIAVKAGEQPDNAAAIAARKKRKEEARAKQAAKLAQQVPQNTHTTADAESDPRKAAVAAALARVKAKKAQQAQATTKVDTPAETQAEVETDPRKAAVAAALARVKAKKAQQAQATAKVDTPTETPADAELEIDPRKAAVAAAIARVKAKKSQQAQATAKVDIPAETQAEVETDPRKAAVAAAIARVKAKKAQQAQATAEIDTLAETPAEVETDPRKAAVAAAIARVKAKKAQQAQATAEIDTPAETPADAEVETDPRKAAVAAAIARVKAKKEAQQRHAKEEVTLD
;
A
#
# COMPACT_ATOMS: atom_id res chain seq x y z
N MET A 1 1.39 -0.19 -13.56
CA MET A 1 0.91 1.20 -13.42
C MET A 1 0.88 1.55 -11.94
N LYS A 2 1.68 2.57 -11.58
CA LYS A 2 1.92 3.26 -10.30
C LYS A 2 0.87 3.07 -9.19
N GLN A 3 1.28 2.74 -7.96
CA GLN A 3 0.67 3.33 -6.76
C GLN A 3 1.48 3.14 -5.44
N HIS A 4 2.17 4.23 -5.04
CA HIS A 4 2.21 4.83 -3.71
C HIS A 4 2.78 4.07 -2.49
N CYS A 5 4.10 4.20 -2.27
CA CYS A 5 4.68 4.18 -0.92
C CYS A 5 5.06 5.62 -0.54
N TRP A 6 4.48 6.10 0.55
CA TRP A 6 4.48 7.50 0.99
C TRP A 6 5.53 7.72 2.07
N ILE A 7 6.65 8.34 1.70
CA ILE A 7 7.50 9.12 2.60
C ILE A 7 7.74 10.45 1.87
N ARG A 8 7.85 11.56 2.61
CA ARG A 8 7.66 12.97 2.19
C ARG A 8 8.41 13.49 0.95
N GLY A 9 9.25 12.67 0.30
CA GLY A 9 9.61 12.78 -1.11
C GLY A 9 9.01 11.63 -1.91
N SER A 10 7.74 11.70 -2.31
CA SER A 10 7.02 10.54 -2.92
C SER A 10 7.65 9.96 -4.21
N GLY A 11 8.69 10.59 -4.75
CA GLY A 11 9.28 10.24 -6.05
C GLY A 11 8.27 10.24 -7.19
N PHE A 12 7.06 10.73 -6.93
CA PHE A 12 5.95 10.62 -7.85
C PHE A 12 6.19 11.59 -9.00
N PRO A 13 6.18 11.12 -10.26
CA PRO A 13 6.49 11.99 -11.39
C PRO A 13 5.56 13.20 -11.43
N THR A 14 6.14 14.40 -11.26
CA THR A 14 5.41 15.67 -11.19
C THR A 14 4.49 15.86 -12.40
N ALA A 15 4.97 15.52 -13.60
CA ALA A 15 4.15 15.58 -14.81
C ALA A 15 2.85 14.75 -14.72
N THR A 16 2.89 13.57 -14.10
CA THR A 16 1.68 12.76 -13.90
C THR A 16 0.74 13.39 -12.86
N LYS A 17 1.31 14.06 -11.86
CA LYS A 17 0.56 14.73 -10.81
C LYS A 17 -0.18 15.96 -11.34
N LEU A 18 0.48 16.74 -12.18
CA LEU A 18 -0.10 17.88 -12.88
C LEU A 18 -1.21 17.44 -13.85
N LYS A 19 -0.95 16.41 -14.68
CA LYS A 19 -1.97 15.84 -15.58
C LYS A 19 -3.19 15.30 -14.85
N GLY A 20 -3.00 14.67 -13.69
CA GLY A 20 -4.10 14.15 -12.87
C GLY A 20 -4.91 15.24 -12.17
N GLY A 21 -4.37 16.45 -12.05
CA GLY A 21 -5.07 17.61 -11.49
C GLY A 21 -6.00 18.29 -12.50
N GLY A 22 -5.54 18.47 -13.75
CA GLY A 22 -6.32 19.11 -14.82
C GLY A 22 -7.00 20.42 -14.40
N ASP A 23 -8.14 20.72 -15.02
CA ASP A 23 -8.96 21.93 -14.76
C ASP A 23 -9.74 21.86 -13.43
N LEU A 24 -9.59 20.78 -12.66
CA LEU A 24 -10.32 20.58 -11.40
C LEU A 24 -9.60 21.22 -10.20
N VAL A 25 -8.36 21.68 -10.37
CA VAL A 25 -7.57 22.29 -9.29
C VAL A 25 -7.99 23.73 -9.08
N LYS A 26 -8.67 23.99 -7.97
CA LYS A 26 -9.05 25.34 -7.53
C LYS A 26 -7.94 26.00 -6.71
N THR A 27 -7.34 25.24 -5.80
CA THR A 27 -6.31 25.73 -4.88
C THR A 27 -5.00 24.97 -5.10
N LEU A 28 -3.94 25.68 -5.43
CA LEU A 28 -2.57 25.14 -5.45
C LEU A 28 -1.90 25.44 -4.12
N ILE A 29 -1.43 24.42 -3.41
CA ILE A 29 -0.68 24.57 -2.16
C ILE A 29 0.80 24.30 -2.43
N ILE A 30 1.66 25.24 -2.07
CA ILE A 30 3.10 25.02 -2.00
C ILE A 30 3.46 24.71 -0.55
N ASN A 31 3.91 23.47 -0.32
CA ASN A 31 4.35 22.98 0.96
C ASN A 31 5.78 23.46 1.25
N ALA A 32 5.86 24.55 2.00
CA ALA A 32 7.06 25.16 2.56
C ALA A 32 7.22 24.84 4.06
N ALA A 33 6.47 23.86 4.57
CA ALA A 33 6.51 23.45 5.96
C ALA A 33 7.51 22.30 6.15
N GLU A 34 8.73 22.67 6.56
CA GLU A 34 9.81 21.74 6.90
C GLU A 34 9.79 21.45 8.41
N CYS A 35 8.87 20.56 8.80
CA CYS A 35 8.57 20.30 10.21
C CYS A 35 9.42 19.18 10.85
N GLU A 36 10.21 18.45 10.06
CA GLU A 36 11.03 17.35 10.58
C GLU A 36 12.29 17.94 11.26
N PRO A 37 12.64 17.53 12.49
CA PRO A 37 13.79 18.09 13.20
C PRO A 37 15.10 17.96 12.40
N TYR A 38 16.00 18.92 12.60
CA TYR A 38 17.31 19.08 11.94
C TYR A 38 17.31 19.38 10.43
N ILE A 39 16.20 19.14 9.71
CA ILE A 39 16.17 19.39 8.27
C ILE A 39 15.98 20.89 8.01
N THR A 40 16.83 21.46 7.15
CA THR A 40 16.82 22.90 6.79
C THR A 40 17.00 23.12 5.28
N ALA A 41 16.87 22.07 4.47
CA ALA A 41 17.12 22.13 3.03
C ALA A 41 16.08 23.00 2.32
N ASP A 42 14.80 22.80 2.62
CA ASP A 42 13.72 23.61 2.04
C ASP A 42 13.77 25.04 2.59
N ASP A 43 14.13 25.24 3.86
CA ASP A 43 14.35 26.57 4.45
C ASP A 43 15.44 27.38 3.73
N ARG A 44 16.65 26.81 3.57
CA ARG A 44 17.73 27.47 2.84
C ARG A 44 17.39 27.74 1.38
N LEU A 45 16.69 26.81 0.72
CA LEU A 45 16.23 27.01 -0.64
C LEU A 45 15.28 28.21 -0.76
N MET A 46 14.39 28.41 0.22
CA MET A 46 13.48 29.56 0.24
C MET A 46 14.18 30.89 0.57
N GLN A 47 15.25 30.86 1.36
CA GLN A 47 16.02 32.07 1.69
C GLN A 47 16.88 32.53 0.51
N GLU A 48 17.60 31.61 -0.13
CA GLU A 48 18.59 31.90 -1.15
C GLU A 48 18.01 32.00 -2.56
N HIS A 49 16.93 31.25 -2.84
CA HIS A 49 16.33 31.11 -4.18
C HIS A 49 14.82 31.42 -4.17
N ALA A 50 14.39 32.42 -3.38
CA ALA A 50 12.99 32.83 -3.26
C ALA A 50 12.35 33.22 -4.60
N ASP A 51 13.11 33.90 -5.45
CA ASP A 51 12.75 34.30 -6.80
C ASP A 51 12.45 33.09 -7.70
N GLU A 52 13.27 32.04 -7.64
CA GLU A 52 13.04 30.80 -8.37
C GLU A 52 11.77 30.08 -7.90
N VAL A 53 11.48 30.11 -6.59
CA VAL A 53 10.24 29.55 -6.04
C VAL A 53 9.02 30.28 -6.60
N ILE A 54 9.02 31.61 -6.60
CA ILE A 54 7.90 32.41 -7.12
C ILE A 54 7.76 32.23 -8.63
N ALA A 55 8.85 32.21 -9.41
CA ALA A 55 8.81 31.95 -10.84
C ALA A 55 8.25 30.56 -11.16
N GLY A 56 8.63 29.53 -10.39
CA GLY A 56 8.05 28.19 -10.51
C GLY A 56 6.55 28.17 -10.18
N CYS A 57 6.09 29.01 -9.25
CA CYS A 57 4.67 29.17 -8.97
C CYS A 57 3.93 29.78 -10.17
N GLN A 58 4.47 30.82 -10.81
CA GLN A 58 3.87 31.44 -12.00
C GLN A 58 3.70 30.43 -13.15
N ILE A 59 4.70 29.57 -13.36
CA ILE A 59 4.62 28.48 -14.34
C ILE A 59 3.49 27.51 -13.99
N LEU A 60 3.41 27.08 -12.72
CA LEU A 60 2.34 26.19 -12.28
C LEU A 60 0.96 26.83 -12.43
N MET A 61 0.86 28.14 -12.23
CA MET A 61 -0.37 28.90 -12.44
C MET A 61 -0.75 28.94 -13.92
N HIS A 62 0.20 29.03 -14.83
CA HIS A 62 -0.07 28.93 -16.27
C HIS A 62 -0.55 27.53 -16.66
N ILE A 63 0.05 26.47 -16.10
CA ILE A 63 -0.28 25.08 -16.44
C ILE A 63 -1.65 24.67 -15.87
N LEU A 64 -1.96 25.06 -14.64
CA LEU A 64 -3.13 24.57 -13.91
C LEU A 64 -4.28 25.58 -13.83
N SER A 65 -4.02 26.86 -14.09
CA SER A 65 -4.98 27.97 -13.95
C SER A 65 -5.79 27.93 -12.64
N PRO A 66 -5.15 27.82 -11.45
CA PRO A 66 -5.87 27.77 -10.18
C PRO A 66 -6.47 29.15 -9.83
N ASP A 67 -7.52 29.13 -8.99
CA ASP A 67 -8.15 30.32 -8.43
C ASP A 67 -7.18 31.05 -7.48
N GLU A 68 -6.44 30.28 -6.67
CA GLU A 68 -5.47 30.79 -5.70
C GLU A 68 -4.26 29.84 -5.51
N VAL A 69 -3.13 30.42 -5.10
CA VAL A 69 -1.91 29.72 -4.70
C VAL A 69 -1.59 30.05 -3.25
N LEU A 70 -1.48 29.04 -2.40
CA LEU A 70 -1.18 29.18 -0.98
C LEU A 70 0.20 28.60 -0.68
N ILE A 71 1.14 29.44 -0.25
CA ILE A 71 2.46 28.99 0.23
C ILE A 71 2.38 28.86 1.75
N GLY A 72 2.34 27.63 2.25
CA GLY A 72 2.26 27.33 3.68
C GLY A 72 3.65 27.20 4.29
N ILE A 73 4.07 28.18 5.10
CA ILE A 73 5.40 28.27 5.72
C ILE A 73 5.29 28.39 7.24
N GLU A 74 6.20 27.78 7.98
CA GLU A 74 6.18 27.80 9.45
C GLU A 74 6.67 29.14 10.03
N ASP A 75 6.14 29.52 11.20
CA ASP A 75 6.48 30.76 11.91
C ASP A 75 7.92 30.83 12.40
N ASN A 76 8.60 29.69 12.57
CA ASN A 76 10.00 29.61 12.94
C ASN A 76 11.00 29.93 11.81
N LYS A 77 10.52 30.35 10.62
CA LYS A 77 11.37 30.65 9.44
C LYS A 77 11.24 32.13 9.01
N PRO A 78 11.59 33.11 9.86
CA PRO A 78 11.37 34.52 9.58
C PRO A 78 12.15 35.03 8.36
N GLU A 79 13.37 34.54 8.14
CA GLU A 79 14.23 34.94 7.00
C GLU A 79 13.64 34.46 5.67
N ALA A 80 13.20 33.19 5.60
CA ALA A 80 12.53 32.65 4.41
C ALA A 80 11.20 33.37 4.13
N ILE A 81 10.43 33.70 5.18
CA ILE A 81 9.20 34.49 5.04
C ILE A 81 9.50 35.87 4.45
N ALA A 82 10.56 36.53 4.93
CA ALA A 82 10.97 37.84 4.43
C ALA A 82 11.41 37.77 2.96
N ALA A 83 12.27 36.79 2.61
CA ALA A 83 12.75 36.59 1.25
C ALA A 83 11.60 36.31 0.26
N LEU A 84 10.67 35.42 0.60
CA LEU A 84 9.49 35.12 -0.22
C LEU A 84 8.56 36.34 -0.38
N LYS A 85 8.35 37.11 0.69
CA LYS A 85 7.54 38.35 0.61
C LYS A 85 8.21 39.40 -0.27
N GLN A 86 9.53 39.54 -0.19
CA GLN A 86 10.28 40.46 -1.02
C GLN A 86 10.23 40.04 -2.50
N ALA A 87 10.44 38.75 -2.79
CA ALA A 87 10.32 38.21 -4.14
C ALA A 87 8.90 38.42 -4.70
N LEU A 88 7.86 38.20 -3.89
CA LEU A 88 6.47 38.44 -4.30
C LEU A 88 6.17 39.93 -4.54
N ALA A 89 6.72 40.82 -3.71
CA ALA A 89 6.53 42.27 -3.86
C ALA A 89 7.20 42.83 -5.13
N ALA A 90 8.24 42.16 -5.65
CA ALA A 90 8.88 42.53 -6.91
C ALA A 90 7.99 42.22 -8.14
N LEU A 91 7.01 41.31 -8.01
CA LEU A 91 6.08 41.02 -9.09
C LEU A 91 5.01 42.10 -9.20
N THR A 92 4.93 42.73 -10.37
CA THR A 92 3.82 43.62 -10.71
C THR A 92 2.58 42.80 -11.06
N ASN A 93 1.44 43.12 -10.45
CA ASN A 93 0.10 42.57 -10.74
C ASN A 93 -0.23 41.12 -10.32
N GLU A 94 0.63 40.38 -9.63
CA GLU A 94 0.27 39.03 -9.16
C GLU A 94 -0.40 39.07 -7.79
N LYS A 95 -1.73 38.82 -7.77
CA LYS A 95 -2.55 38.86 -6.54
C LYS A 95 -3.09 37.50 -6.10
N ARG A 96 -2.81 36.43 -6.86
CA ARG A 96 -3.32 35.09 -6.55
C ARG A 96 -2.41 34.27 -5.63
N ILE A 97 -1.17 34.72 -5.40
CA ILE A 97 -0.21 34.05 -4.52
C ILE A 97 -0.31 34.63 -3.11
N PHE A 98 -0.57 33.77 -2.13
CA PHE A 98 -0.68 34.14 -0.72
C PHE A 98 0.31 33.34 0.12
N ILE A 99 1.17 34.05 0.85
CA ILE A 99 2.05 33.45 1.86
C ILE A 99 1.27 33.33 3.17
N ARG A 100 1.10 32.11 3.66
CA ARG A 100 0.38 31.78 4.89
C ARG A 100 1.34 31.20 5.91
N VAL A 101 1.54 31.96 6.99
CA VAL A 101 2.35 31.54 8.12
C VAL A 101 1.53 30.61 9.01
N ILE A 102 2.07 29.43 9.34
CA ILE A 102 1.45 28.40 10.17
C ILE A 102 2.29 28.15 11.43
N PRO A 103 1.70 27.68 12.54
CA PRO A 103 2.46 27.37 13.74
C PRO A 103 3.40 26.18 13.53
N THR A 104 4.62 26.28 14.07
CA THR A 104 5.61 25.20 14.10
C THR A 104 5.15 24.07 15.02
N LYS A 105 4.41 23.10 14.45
CA LYS A 105 3.94 21.91 15.16
C LYS A 105 4.13 20.68 14.28
N TYR A 106 4.79 19.66 14.79
CA TYR A 106 4.86 18.39 14.07
C TYR A 106 3.51 17.64 14.16
N PRO A 107 2.97 17.05 13.06
CA PRO A 107 3.44 17.04 11.68
C PRO A 107 2.61 17.96 10.74
N SER A 108 2.65 19.28 10.93
CA SER A 108 1.91 20.27 10.10
C SER A 108 2.27 20.22 8.62
N GLY A 109 3.50 19.84 8.25
CA GLY A 109 3.92 19.70 6.84
C GLY A 109 3.38 18.46 6.11
N GLY A 110 2.53 17.64 6.76
CA GLY A 110 1.85 16.52 6.12
C GLY A 110 0.78 16.98 5.13
N ALA A 111 0.61 16.29 4.00
CA ALA A 111 -0.28 16.74 2.93
C ALA A 111 -1.73 17.00 3.38
N LYS A 112 -2.31 16.07 4.14
CA LYS A 112 -3.68 16.17 4.66
C LYS A 112 -3.77 17.26 5.74
N GLN A 113 -2.77 17.32 6.64
CA GLN A 113 -2.71 18.29 7.74
C GLN A 113 -2.58 19.72 7.22
N LEU A 114 -1.62 19.97 6.32
CA LEU A 114 -1.40 21.29 5.73
C LEU A 114 -2.62 21.76 4.93
N THR A 115 -3.25 20.86 4.17
CA THR A 115 -4.48 21.18 3.43
C THR A 115 -5.59 21.61 4.39
N LYS A 116 -5.79 20.89 5.50
CA LYS A 116 -6.78 21.24 6.52
C LYS A 116 -6.47 22.59 7.18
N ILE A 117 -5.21 22.85 7.53
CA ILE A 117 -4.78 24.11 8.15
C ILE A 117 -5.02 25.30 7.21
N LEU A 118 -4.69 25.17 5.93
CA LEU A 118 -4.76 26.27 4.97
C LEU A 118 -6.16 26.50 4.39
N THR A 119 -6.92 25.42 4.17
CA THR A 119 -8.21 25.49 3.43
C THR A 119 -9.42 25.17 4.30
N GLY A 120 -9.23 24.63 5.50
CA GLY A 120 -10.31 24.10 6.35
C GLY A 120 -10.95 22.81 5.83
N LYS A 121 -10.53 22.28 4.67
CA LYS A 121 -11.08 21.06 4.05
C LYS A 121 -10.27 19.83 4.42
N GLU A 122 -10.96 18.71 4.63
CA GLU A 122 -10.33 17.41 4.87
C GLU A 122 -10.37 16.54 3.61
N VAL A 123 -9.28 15.81 3.36
CA VAL A 123 -9.23 14.81 2.29
C VAL A 123 -9.87 13.53 2.81
N PRO A 124 -10.90 12.97 2.13
CA PRO A 124 -11.55 11.74 2.58
C PRO A 124 -10.58 10.55 2.59
N SER A 125 -10.87 9.56 3.44
CA SER A 125 -10.10 8.30 3.46
C SER A 125 -10.16 7.62 2.08
N GLY A 126 -9.01 7.13 1.61
CA GLY A 126 -8.85 6.55 0.27
C GLY A 126 -8.90 7.56 -0.91
N GLY A 127 -9.32 8.80 -0.68
CA GLY A 127 -9.39 9.85 -1.69
C GLY A 127 -8.05 10.56 -1.94
N ARG A 128 -8.00 11.33 -3.03
CA ARG A 128 -6.86 12.18 -3.40
C ARG A 128 -7.18 13.64 -3.11
N SER A 129 -6.15 14.45 -2.89
CA SER A 129 -6.34 15.90 -2.70
C SER A 129 -6.96 16.56 -3.94
N SER A 130 -6.71 16.01 -5.14
CA SER A 130 -7.35 16.44 -6.38
C SER A 130 -8.88 16.37 -6.33
N ASP A 131 -9.43 15.43 -5.55
CA ASP A 131 -10.87 15.18 -5.47
C ASP A 131 -11.59 16.32 -4.72
N ILE A 132 -10.87 17.07 -3.88
CA ILE A 132 -11.37 18.28 -3.20
C ILE A 132 -10.93 19.58 -3.92
N GLY A 133 -10.37 19.45 -5.13
CA GLY A 133 -9.85 20.56 -5.93
C GLY A 133 -8.56 21.16 -5.40
N VAL A 134 -7.76 20.41 -4.64
CA VAL A 134 -6.50 20.86 -4.06
C VAL A 134 -5.32 20.08 -4.63
N LEU A 135 -4.33 20.79 -5.15
CA LEU A 135 -3.05 20.20 -5.55
C LEU A 135 -1.94 20.73 -4.67
N MET A 136 -1.16 19.84 -4.05
CA MET A 136 -0.03 20.25 -3.22
C MET A 136 1.30 19.95 -3.91
N GLN A 137 2.27 20.85 -3.91
CA GLN A 137 3.65 20.63 -4.38
C GLN A 137 4.67 21.07 -3.33
N ASN A 138 5.82 20.38 -3.23
CA ASN A 138 6.92 20.79 -2.35
C ASN A 138 7.73 21.90 -3.04
N VAL A 139 8.30 22.84 -2.25
CA VAL A 139 9.14 23.96 -2.71
C VAL A 139 10.27 23.51 -3.64
N GLY A 140 11.06 22.49 -3.28
CA GLY A 140 12.14 21.97 -4.12
C GLY A 140 11.66 21.43 -5.47
N THR A 141 10.42 20.94 -5.55
CA THR A 141 9.81 20.56 -6.84
C THR A 141 9.44 21.78 -7.68
N VAL A 142 9.00 22.86 -7.05
CA VAL A 142 8.64 24.11 -7.74
C VAL A 142 9.88 24.75 -8.37
N VAL A 143 10.98 24.82 -7.63
CA VAL A 143 12.27 25.31 -8.16
C VAL A 143 12.74 24.43 -9.33
N ALA A 144 12.66 23.10 -9.19
CA ALA A 144 13.01 22.18 -10.27
C ALA A 144 12.13 22.35 -11.52
N ILE A 145 10.86 22.72 -11.37
CA ILE A 145 9.98 23.03 -12.52
C ILE A 145 10.45 24.30 -13.22
N LYS A 146 10.79 25.35 -12.47
CA LYS A 146 11.35 26.58 -13.04
C LYS A 146 12.59 26.28 -13.85
N ARG A 147 13.55 25.57 -13.26
CA ARG A 147 14.83 25.24 -13.93
C ARG A 147 14.63 24.41 -15.19
N ALA A 148 13.72 23.43 -15.15
CA ALA A 148 13.44 22.59 -16.31
C ALA A 148 12.77 23.31 -17.47
N ILE A 149 12.03 24.40 -17.22
CA ILE A 149 11.27 25.11 -18.28
C ILE A 149 11.99 26.38 -18.74
N ILE A 150 12.55 27.15 -17.81
CA ILE A 150 13.23 28.42 -18.13
C ILE A 150 14.70 28.16 -18.47
N ASP A 151 15.39 27.34 -17.68
CA ASP A 151 16.84 27.14 -17.80
C ASP A 151 17.21 25.88 -18.62
N ASP A 152 16.20 25.14 -19.11
CA ASP A 152 16.34 23.83 -19.80
C ASP A 152 17.14 22.79 -18.99
N GLU A 153 17.09 22.91 -17.66
CA GLU A 153 17.87 22.05 -16.76
C GLU A 153 16.96 20.99 -16.10
N PRO A 154 17.12 19.70 -16.42
CA PRO A 154 16.38 18.65 -15.73
C PRO A 154 16.84 18.53 -14.27
N LEU A 155 16.07 17.82 -13.43
CA LEU A 155 16.47 17.56 -12.05
C LEU A 155 17.74 16.68 -12.00
N ILE A 156 18.90 17.30 -11.95
CA ILE A 156 20.22 16.67 -11.86
C ILE A 156 20.82 16.74 -10.46
N GLU A 157 20.39 17.70 -9.65
CA GLU A 157 20.85 17.92 -8.30
C GLU A 157 19.72 18.38 -7.38
N ARG A 158 19.97 18.29 -6.07
CA ARG A 158 19.06 18.81 -5.05
C ARG A 158 19.84 19.25 -3.81
N VAL A 159 19.22 20.12 -3.02
CA VAL A 159 19.72 20.44 -1.68
C VAL A 159 19.50 19.25 -0.75
N VAL A 160 20.54 18.92 0.01
CA VAL A 160 20.55 17.86 1.04
C VAL A 160 21.12 18.46 2.33
N THR A 161 20.37 18.36 3.42
CA THR A 161 20.88 18.67 4.76
C THR A 161 21.74 17.52 5.26
N VAL A 162 22.98 17.79 5.66
CA VAL A 162 23.84 16.84 6.37
C VAL A 162 24.06 17.36 7.79
N THR A 163 23.65 16.58 8.78
CA THR A 163 23.54 17.04 10.17
C THR A 163 23.73 15.91 11.18
N GLY A 164 23.66 16.22 12.47
CA GLY A 164 23.93 15.32 13.61
C GLY A 164 25.31 15.52 14.21
N GLN A 165 25.50 15.11 15.47
CA GLN A 165 26.74 15.32 16.22
C GLN A 165 27.93 14.55 15.65
N GLY A 166 27.69 13.50 14.84
CA GLY A 166 28.75 12.82 14.11
C GLY A 166 29.37 13.66 12.99
N ALA A 167 28.65 14.68 12.47
CA ALA A 167 29.18 15.58 11.45
C ALA A 167 30.02 16.69 12.09
N LYS A 168 31.28 16.84 11.64
CA LYS A 168 32.16 17.92 12.12
C LYS A 168 31.73 19.29 11.61
N THR A 169 31.29 19.32 10.36
CA THR A 169 30.81 20.54 9.68
C THR A 169 29.44 20.25 9.07
N PRO A 170 28.37 20.27 9.91
CA PRO A 170 27.02 20.12 9.40
C PRO A 170 26.65 21.29 8.48
N GLY A 171 25.79 21.05 7.50
CA GLY A 171 25.42 22.06 6.51
C GLY A 171 24.47 21.55 5.44
N ASN A 172 24.06 22.46 4.55
CA ASN A 172 23.25 22.15 3.39
C ASN A 172 24.12 22.14 2.13
N PHE A 173 23.98 21.10 1.31
CA PHE A 173 24.83 20.87 0.15
C PHE A 173 23.97 20.65 -1.10
N TRP A 174 24.39 21.24 -2.22
CA TRP A 174 23.93 20.82 -3.54
C TRP A 174 24.57 19.48 -3.90
N ALA A 175 23.75 18.43 -3.95
CA ALA A 175 24.20 17.09 -4.25
C ALA A 175 23.61 16.60 -5.58
N ARG A 176 24.48 16.18 -6.49
CA ARG A 176 24.07 15.54 -7.74
C ARG A 176 23.42 14.19 -7.47
N LEU A 177 22.36 13.89 -8.20
CA LEU A 177 21.72 12.58 -8.15
C LEU A 177 22.69 11.51 -8.63
N GLY A 178 22.79 10.42 -7.89
CA GLY A 178 23.76 9.34 -8.13
C GLY A 178 25.06 9.48 -7.35
N THR A 179 25.34 10.63 -6.71
CA THR A 179 26.53 10.79 -5.86
C THR A 179 26.47 9.79 -4.71
N PRO A 180 27.52 8.99 -4.44
CA PRO A 180 27.50 8.07 -3.31
C PRO A 180 27.43 8.85 -1.99
N ILE A 181 26.60 8.40 -1.06
CA ILE A 181 26.37 9.06 0.23
C ILE A 181 27.68 9.24 1.01
N TYR A 182 28.58 8.27 0.94
CA TYR A 182 29.93 8.36 1.50
C TYR A 182 30.69 9.62 1.05
N ALA A 183 30.60 10.02 -0.21
CA ALA A 183 31.31 11.21 -0.69
C ALA A 183 30.74 12.50 -0.08
N LEU A 184 29.41 12.55 0.09
CA LEU A 184 28.72 13.70 0.66
C LEU A 184 28.99 13.83 2.17
N ILE A 185 28.91 12.75 2.93
CA ILE A 185 29.20 12.78 4.38
C ILE A 185 30.67 13.05 4.68
N LYS A 186 31.59 12.62 3.80
CA LYS A 186 33.02 12.94 3.90
C LYS A 186 33.25 14.44 3.80
N GLN A 187 32.48 15.14 2.97
CA GLN A 187 32.54 16.60 2.84
C GLN A 187 32.05 17.31 4.11
N ALA A 188 31.11 16.71 4.85
CA ALA A 188 30.71 17.16 6.19
C ALA A 188 31.71 16.80 7.30
N GLY A 189 32.90 16.27 6.94
CA GLY A 189 33.97 15.91 7.85
C GLY A 189 33.73 14.62 8.64
N PHE A 190 32.72 13.82 8.25
CA PHE A 190 32.46 12.53 8.87
C PHE A 190 33.38 11.45 8.29
N VAL A 191 34.00 10.69 9.19
CA VAL A 191 34.78 9.50 8.84
C VAL A 191 34.06 8.31 9.43
N ALA A 192 33.48 7.48 8.55
CA ALA A 192 32.70 6.32 8.98
C ALA A 192 33.59 5.34 9.77
N GLY A 193 33.24 5.11 11.03
CA GLY A 193 33.74 3.98 11.81
C GLY A 193 33.09 2.65 11.38
N SER A 194 33.48 1.55 12.02
CA SER A 194 32.95 0.21 11.71
C SER A 194 31.49 -0.02 12.12
N GLU A 195 30.93 0.81 13.01
CA GLU A 195 29.62 0.57 13.63
C GLU A 195 28.65 1.76 13.52
N GLN A 196 29.00 2.81 12.75
CA GLN A 196 28.19 4.03 12.75
C GLN A 196 27.06 3.99 11.72
N MET A 197 25.85 4.20 12.22
CA MET A 197 24.62 4.25 11.43
C MET A 197 24.41 5.64 10.84
N VAL A 198 24.18 5.73 9.54
CA VAL A 198 23.72 6.95 8.87
C VAL A 198 22.24 6.81 8.56
N ILE A 199 21.44 7.80 8.94
CA ILE A 199 19.99 7.81 8.74
C ILE A 199 19.68 8.71 7.53
N MET A 200 18.99 8.15 6.54
CA MET A 200 18.44 8.92 5.43
C MET A 200 17.05 9.43 5.79
N GLY A 201 16.90 10.76 5.87
CA GLY A 201 15.73 11.45 6.38
C GLY A 201 16.00 12.14 7.73
N GLY A 202 14.95 12.52 8.43
CA GLY A 202 15.05 13.06 9.79
C GLY A 202 14.89 11.98 10.86
N PRO A 203 14.97 12.36 12.14
CA PRO A 203 14.97 11.40 13.25
C PRO A 203 13.67 10.61 13.42
N LEU A 204 12.52 11.13 12.98
CA LEU A 204 11.22 10.47 13.18
C LEU A 204 10.83 9.60 11.98
N MET A 205 11.01 10.13 10.76
CA MET A 205 10.58 9.43 9.53
C MET A 205 11.70 8.71 8.79
N GLY A 206 12.97 8.98 9.13
CA GLY A 206 14.14 8.45 8.44
C GLY A 206 14.30 6.93 8.59
N PHE A 207 15.23 6.38 7.82
CA PHE A 207 15.63 4.98 7.90
C PHE A 207 17.15 4.85 7.86
N THR A 208 17.68 3.89 8.60
CA THR A 208 19.10 3.58 8.62
C THR A 208 19.54 3.01 7.28
N LEU A 209 20.66 3.53 6.76
CA LEU A 209 21.29 3.03 5.55
C LEU A 209 22.15 1.80 5.87
N PRO A 210 21.97 0.68 5.15
CA PRO A 210 22.82 -0.50 5.32
C PRO A 210 24.19 -0.36 4.63
N ASP A 211 24.29 0.50 3.62
CA ASP A 211 25.52 0.74 2.85
C ASP A 211 25.63 2.24 2.50
N LEU A 212 26.80 2.83 2.75
CA LEU A 212 27.12 4.23 2.46
C LEU A 212 27.43 4.48 0.98
N ASN A 213 27.63 3.42 0.18
CA ASN A 213 27.73 3.52 -1.26
C ASN A 213 26.38 3.73 -1.94
N ALA A 214 25.27 3.67 -1.19
CA ALA A 214 23.97 4.02 -1.71
C ALA A 214 23.99 5.42 -2.34
N PRO A 215 23.35 5.62 -3.50
CA PRO A 215 23.36 6.90 -4.19
C PRO A 215 22.40 7.89 -3.53
N VAL A 216 22.75 9.17 -3.59
CA VAL A 216 21.81 10.27 -3.41
C VAL A 216 20.74 10.18 -4.50
N ILE A 217 19.48 10.09 -4.10
CA ILE A 217 18.33 9.97 -4.99
C ILE A 217 17.39 11.17 -4.81
N LYS A 218 16.37 11.27 -5.68
CA LYS A 218 15.42 12.41 -5.71
C LYS A 218 14.73 12.67 -4.37
N ILE A 219 14.70 11.68 -3.48
CA ILE A 219 13.99 11.72 -2.21
C ILE A 219 14.94 11.93 -1.01
N THR A 220 16.25 11.98 -1.23
CA THR A 220 17.28 12.21 -0.20
C THR A 220 17.27 13.68 0.20
N ASN A 221 16.46 14.04 1.20
CA ASN A 221 16.41 15.42 1.71
C ASN A 221 17.42 15.69 2.83
N CYS A 222 17.62 14.70 3.71
CA CYS A 222 18.50 14.82 4.87
C CYS A 222 19.33 13.55 5.04
N LEU A 223 20.56 13.71 5.52
CA LEU A 223 21.43 12.68 6.04
C LEU A 223 21.77 13.06 7.48
N LEU A 224 21.18 12.33 8.42
CA LEU A 224 21.45 12.48 9.84
C LEU A 224 22.53 11.47 10.25
N ILE A 225 23.59 11.99 10.86
CA ILE A 225 24.74 11.24 11.38
C ILE A 225 24.73 11.41 12.89
N PRO A 226 23.92 10.61 13.61
CA PRO A 226 23.81 10.75 15.05
C PRO A 226 25.10 10.28 15.73
N SER A 227 25.46 10.91 16.85
CA SER A 227 26.44 10.32 17.77
C SER A 227 25.80 9.18 18.58
N PRO A 228 26.60 8.30 19.22
CA PRO A 228 26.07 7.32 20.17
C PRO A 228 25.30 7.97 21.32
N GLU A 229 25.59 9.22 21.72
CA GLU A 229 24.83 9.92 22.76
C GLU A 229 23.49 10.49 22.24
N GLU A 230 23.40 10.84 20.95
CA GLU A 230 22.13 11.23 20.31
C GLU A 230 21.22 10.04 20.03
N MET A 231 21.80 8.85 19.98
CA MET A 231 21.05 7.63 19.88
C MET A 231 20.73 7.13 21.29
N ASP A 232 19.45 7.06 21.60
CA ASP A 232 18.99 6.44 22.82
C ASP A 232 19.12 4.90 22.70
N THR A 233 20.34 4.39 22.83
CA THR A 233 20.67 2.96 22.65
C THR A 233 20.15 2.08 23.78
N ASP A 234 19.76 2.71 24.90
CA ASP A 234 19.31 2.02 26.11
C ASP A 234 17.78 1.84 26.16
N ASN A 235 17.05 2.39 25.17
CA ASN A 235 15.60 2.27 25.07
C ASN A 235 15.20 0.90 24.51
N VAL A 236 15.24 -0.12 25.38
CA VAL A 236 14.66 -1.43 25.10
C VAL A 236 13.13 -1.32 25.00
N GLU A 237 12.53 -1.99 24.02
CA GLU A 237 11.06 -2.05 23.92
C GLU A 237 10.48 -2.68 25.20
N GLU A 238 9.66 -1.93 25.92
CA GLU A 238 8.92 -2.40 27.08
C GLU A 238 7.46 -2.76 26.74
N ALA A 239 6.79 -3.46 27.66
CA ALA A 239 5.38 -3.80 27.49
C ALA A 239 4.50 -2.54 27.54
N CYS A 240 3.53 -2.45 26.63
CA CYS A 240 2.59 -1.33 26.58
C CYS A 240 1.79 -1.19 27.89
N ILE A 241 2.00 -0.09 28.62
CA ILE A 241 1.29 0.24 29.88
C ILE A 241 -0.10 0.86 29.67
N ARG A 242 -0.54 1.00 28.41
CA ARG A 242 -1.83 1.57 28.01
C ARG A 242 -2.13 3.01 28.48
N CYS A 243 -1.11 3.88 28.49
CA CYS A 243 -1.24 5.28 28.94
C CYS A 243 -2.13 6.20 28.07
N GLY A 244 -2.44 5.83 26.83
CA GLY A 244 -3.30 6.64 25.92
C GLY A 244 -2.59 7.76 25.13
N GLN A 245 -1.38 8.19 25.54
CA GLN A 245 -0.65 9.31 24.92
C GLN A 245 -0.47 9.20 23.39
N CYS A 246 -0.30 7.98 22.88
CA CYS A 246 -0.18 7.73 21.44
C CYS A 246 -1.43 8.14 20.63
N VAL A 247 -2.62 8.07 21.23
CA VAL A 247 -3.90 8.46 20.61
C VAL A 247 -3.97 9.99 20.50
N ASP A 248 -3.66 10.69 21.59
CA ASP A 248 -3.68 12.16 21.64
C ASP A 248 -2.65 12.79 20.69
N ALA A 249 -1.49 12.15 20.53
CA ALA A 249 -0.45 12.59 19.61
C ALA A 249 -0.76 12.27 18.13
N CYS A 250 -1.73 11.41 17.82
CA CYS A 250 -1.96 10.97 16.45
C CYS A 250 -2.64 12.06 15.61
N PRO A 251 -1.97 12.61 14.57
CA PRO A 251 -2.53 13.68 13.73
C PRO A 251 -3.66 13.19 12.80
N SER A 252 -3.84 11.88 12.70
CA SER A 252 -4.88 11.24 11.87
C SER A 252 -6.06 10.74 12.71
N GLY A 253 -6.05 10.94 14.03
CA GLY A 253 -7.11 10.48 14.92
C GLY A 253 -7.30 8.96 14.93
N LEU A 254 -6.23 8.20 14.64
CA LEU A 254 -6.26 6.73 14.70
C LEU A 254 -6.14 6.26 16.16
N LEU A 255 -6.24 4.94 16.37
CA LEU A 255 -6.02 4.30 17.65
C LEU A 255 -4.72 3.45 17.60
N PRO A 256 -3.53 4.06 17.78
CA PRO A 256 -2.26 3.35 17.61
C PRO A 256 -2.12 2.14 18.54
N GLN A 257 -2.61 2.24 19.76
CA GLN A 257 -2.60 1.12 20.71
C GLN A 257 -3.31 -0.12 20.13
N GLN A 258 -4.50 0.02 19.57
CA GLN A 258 -5.25 -1.10 18.99
C GLN A 258 -4.54 -1.65 17.74
N LEU A 259 -4.10 -0.74 16.87
CA LEU A 259 -3.34 -1.11 15.68
C LEU A 259 -2.06 -1.88 16.01
N TYR A 260 -1.37 -1.54 17.12
CA TYR A 260 -0.20 -2.25 17.60
C TYR A 260 -0.53 -3.69 17.97
N TRP A 261 -1.57 -3.91 18.77
CA TRP A 261 -1.99 -5.25 19.16
C TRP A 261 -2.42 -6.09 17.95
N PHE A 262 -3.14 -5.50 16.99
CA PHE A 262 -3.51 -6.20 15.76
C PHE A 262 -2.30 -6.53 14.89
N SER A 263 -1.36 -5.61 14.74
CA SER A 263 -0.11 -5.84 13.97
C SER A 263 0.76 -6.91 14.63
N LYS A 264 0.93 -6.83 15.96
CA LYS A 264 1.71 -7.82 16.74
C LYS A 264 1.05 -9.21 16.73
N GLY A 265 -0.29 -9.25 16.73
CA GLY A 265 -1.09 -10.47 16.63
C GLY A 265 -1.23 -11.04 15.21
N LYS A 266 -0.71 -10.35 14.18
CA LYS A 266 -0.91 -10.67 12.76
C LYS A 266 -2.40 -10.74 12.37
N GLU A 267 -3.22 -9.91 13.00
CA GLU A 267 -4.65 -9.80 12.76
C GLU A 267 -4.93 -8.79 11.64
N HIS A 268 -4.48 -9.11 10.43
CA HIS A 268 -4.47 -8.24 9.26
C HIS A 268 -5.83 -7.62 8.94
N GLU A 269 -6.90 -8.43 9.00
CA GLU A 269 -8.27 -7.97 8.71
C GLU A 269 -8.73 -6.89 9.69
N LYS A 270 -8.41 -7.04 10.99
CA LYS A 270 -8.78 -6.04 12.00
C LYS A 270 -7.95 -4.78 11.84
N ALA A 271 -6.66 -4.91 11.54
CA ALA A 271 -5.81 -3.76 11.25
C ALA A 271 -6.35 -2.93 10.07
N GLN A 272 -6.85 -3.59 9.01
CA GLN A 272 -7.54 -2.91 7.90
C GLN A 272 -8.85 -2.25 8.33
N GLN A 273 -9.70 -2.94 9.09
CA GLN A 273 -10.97 -2.39 9.59
C GLN A 273 -10.78 -1.14 10.47
N HIS A 274 -9.63 -1.04 11.13
CA HIS A 274 -9.21 0.13 11.92
C HIS A 274 -8.41 1.16 11.10
N ASN A 275 -8.55 1.16 9.77
CA ASN A 275 -7.97 2.15 8.86
C ASN A 275 -6.44 2.29 8.97
N LEU A 276 -5.71 1.18 9.13
CA LEU A 276 -4.23 1.19 9.16
C LEU A 276 -3.62 1.96 7.97
N PHE A 277 -4.23 1.90 6.79
CA PHE A 277 -3.75 2.59 5.60
C PHE A 277 -3.85 4.13 5.65
N ASP A 278 -4.63 4.69 6.56
CA ASP A 278 -4.66 6.13 6.81
C ASP A 278 -3.49 6.61 7.67
N CYS A 279 -2.75 5.70 8.31
CA CYS A 279 -1.53 6.04 9.05
C CYS A 279 -0.48 6.61 8.10
N ILE A 280 0.00 7.82 8.37
CA ILE A 280 1.02 8.51 7.55
C ILE A 280 2.46 8.21 7.97
N GLU A 281 2.67 7.28 8.91
CA GLU A 281 4.00 6.83 9.36
C GLU A 281 4.89 7.98 9.88
N CYS A 282 4.27 8.98 10.52
CA CYS A 282 4.96 10.17 11.03
C CYS A 282 5.80 9.97 12.30
N GLY A 283 5.73 8.82 12.97
CA GLY A 283 6.56 8.60 14.18
C GLY A 283 6.08 9.31 15.45
N ALA A 284 5.14 10.25 15.38
CA ALA A 284 4.66 11.00 16.56
C ALA A 284 4.18 10.09 17.70
N CYS A 285 3.47 9.00 17.38
CA CYS A 285 2.99 8.04 18.37
C CYS A 285 4.11 7.20 19.02
N ALA A 286 5.19 6.92 18.28
CA ALA A 286 6.33 6.17 18.78
C ALA A 286 7.19 7.06 19.70
N PHE A 287 7.38 8.33 19.32
CA PHE A 287 8.15 9.29 20.09
C PHE A 287 7.56 9.59 21.47
N VAL A 288 6.23 9.71 21.58
CA VAL A 288 5.57 9.97 22.88
C VAL A 288 5.36 8.71 23.71
N CYS A 289 5.77 7.52 23.24
CA CYS A 289 5.48 6.28 23.96
C CYS A 289 6.46 6.10 25.13
N PRO A 290 5.99 6.06 26.39
CA PRO A 290 6.88 5.88 27.54
C PRO A 290 7.50 4.48 27.60
N SER A 291 6.94 3.51 26.88
CA SER A 291 7.44 2.14 26.79
C SER A 291 8.40 1.92 25.60
N ASN A 292 8.80 3.00 24.90
CA ASN A 292 9.72 2.95 23.76
C ASN A 292 9.33 1.96 22.65
N ILE A 293 8.02 1.77 22.44
CA ILE A 293 7.53 0.82 21.43
C ILE A 293 7.70 1.43 20.04
N PRO A 294 8.40 0.76 19.10
CA PRO A 294 8.60 1.26 17.73
C PRO A 294 7.35 1.07 16.86
N LEU A 295 6.24 1.72 17.25
CA LEU A 295 4.90 1.55 16.65
C LEU A 295 4.90 1.66 15.12
N VAL A 296 5.64 2.63 14.56
CA VAL A 296 5.71 2.84 13.10
C VAL A 296 6.37 1.67 12.37
N GLN A 297 7.35 0.99 12.98
CA GLN A 297 7.99 -0.18 12.37
C GLN A 297 6.99 -1.33 12.24
N TYR A 298 6.21 -1.60 13.29
CA TYR A 298 5.13 -2.58 13.25
C TYR A 298 4.09 -2.25 12.17
N TYR A 299 3.68 -0.99 12.05
CA TYR A 299 2.71 -0.58 11.01
C TYR A 299 3.27 -0.67 9.60
N ARG A 300 4.56 -0.36 9.40
CA ARG A 300 5.23 -0.51 8.10
C ARG A 300 5.28 -1.97 7.68
N GLN A 301 5.65 -2.85 8.60
CA GLN A 301 5.65 -4.28 8.38
C GLN A 301 4.24 -4.79 8.06
N GLU A 302 3.26 -4.46 8.89
CA GLU A 302 1.86 -4.88 8.73
C GLU A 302 1.28 -4.43 7.38
N LYS A 303 1.50 -3.17 6.98
CA LYS A 303 1.08 -2.68 5.66
C LYS A 303 1.77 -3.42 4.52
N ALA A 304 3.04 -3.80 4.68
CA ALA A 304 3.77 -4.54 3.66
C ALA A 304 3.22 -5.97 3.52
N GLU A 305 2.96 -6.64 4.64
CA GLU A 305 2.36 -7.99 4.67
C GLU A 305 0.95 -7.99 4.05
N ILE A 306 0.10 -7.03 4.42
CA ILE A 306 -1.23 -6.88 3.80
C ILE A 306 -1.12 -6.67 2.28
N ARG A 307 -0.20 -5.81 1.82
CA ARG A 307 -0.02 -5.57 0.38
C ARG A 307 0.46 -6.82 -0.36
N GLU A 308 1.29 -7.64 0.28
CA GLU A 308 1.73 -8.91 -0.30
C GLU A 308 0.56 -9.89 -0.43
N ILE A 309 -0.27 -10.01 0.61
CA ILE A 309 -1.50 -10.79 0.61
C ILE A 309 -2.45 -10.33 -0.51
N ASP A 310 -2.69 -9.01 -0.63
CA ASP A 310 -3.55 -8.44 -1.67
C ASP A 310 -2.99 -8.67 -3.08
N ALA A 311 -1.67 -8.55 -3.25
CA ALA A 311 -0.99 -8.79 -4.52
C ALA A 311 -1.03 -10.27 -4.91
N GLU A 312 -0.91 -11.19 -3.96
CA GLU A 312 -1.10 -12.61 -4.19
C GLU A 312 -2.55 -12.95 -4.52
N ALA A 313 -3.53 -12.42 -3.77
CA ALA A 313 -4.95 -12.58 -4.04
C ALA A 313 -5.32 -12.08 -5.44
N LYS A 314 -4.79 -10.92 -5.86
CA LYS A 314 -4.98 -10.39 -7.20
C LYS A 314 -4.35 -11.28 -8.28
N ARG A 315 -3.12 -11.77 -8.07
CA ARG A 315 -2.47 -12.72 -9.00
C ARG A 315 -3.26 -14.01 -9.11
N ALA A 316 -3.79 -14.53 -7.99
CA ALA A 316 -4.62 -15.73 -7.96
C ALA A 316 -5.96 -15.50 -8.70
N ALA A 317 -6.61 -14.35 -8.52
CA ALA A 317 -7.82 -13.97 -9.23
C ALA A 317 -7.58 -13.83 -10.74
N GLU A 318 -6.49 -13.17 -11.16
CA GLU A 318 -6.10 -13.06 -12.56
C GLU A 318 -5.79 -14.45 -13.17
N ALA A 319 -5.12 -15.32 -12.43
CA ALA A 319 -4.84 -16.69 -12.87
C ALA A 319 -6.13 -17.51 -13.02
N LYS A 320 -7.08 -17.38 -12.08
CA LYS A 320 -8.39 -18.01 -12.13
C LYS A 320 -9.19 -17.53 -13.35
N ALA A 321 -9.23 -16.22 -13.58
CA ALA A 321 -9.91 -15.63 -14.74
C ALA A 321 -9.31 -16.14 -16.06
N ARG A 322 -7.98 -16.26 -16.16
CA ARG A 322 -7.30 -16.83 -17.34
C ARG A 322 -7.62 -18.31 -17.53
N PHE A 323 -7.70 -19.08 -16.45
CA PHE A 323 -8.05 -20.50 -16.50
C PHE A 323 -9.51 -20.70 -16.94
N GLU A 324 -10.44 -19.94 -16.37
CA GLU A 324 -11.86 -19.95 -16.76
C GLU A 324 -12.04 -19.54 -18.22
N ALA A 325 -11.38 -18.49 -18.68
CA ALA A 325 -11.40 -18.08 -20.09
C ALA A 325 -10.85 -19.17 -21.04
N LYS A 326 -9.77 -19.87 -20.63
CA LYS A 326 -9.23 -21.00 -21.39
C LYS A 326 -10.20 -22.19 -21.42
N LYS A 327 -10.87 -22.48 -20.31
CA LYS A 327 -11.87 -23.55 -20.21
C LYS A 327 -13.05 -23.27 -21.13
N ILE A 328 -13.61 -22.05 -21.08
CA ILE A 328 -14.69 -21.60 -21.98
C ILE A 328 -14.27 -21.72 -23.44
N ARG A 329 -13.03 -21.32 -23.79
CA ARG A 329 -12.51 -21.46 -25.15
C ARG A 329 -12.44 -22.92 -25.60
N MET A 330 -11.91 -23.81 -24.76
CA MET A 330 -11.81 -25.24 -25.08
C MET A 330 -13.19 -25.91 -25.20
N GLU A 331 -14.15 -25.53 -24.35
CA GLU A 331 -15.53 -26.02 -24.45
C GLU A 331 -16.19 -25.56 -25.75
N ARG A 332 -16.00 -24.30 -26.16
CA ARG A 332 -16.49 -23.79 -27.44
C ARG A 332 -15.86 -24.53 -28.63
N GLU A 333 -14.54 -24.69 -28.63
CA GLU A 333 -13.83 -25.42 -29.70
C GLU A 333 -14.27 -26.90 -29.76
N LYS A 334 -14.57 -27.51 -28.61
CA LYS A 334 -15.09 -28.88 -28.54
C LYS A 334 -16.51 -28.95 -29.13
N LEU A 335 -17.41 -28.04 -28.75
CA LEU A 335 -18.77 -27.96 -29.29
C LEU A 335 -18.78 -27.68 -30.79
N GLU A 336 -17.92 -26.78 -31.27
CA GLU A 336 -17.76 -26.50 -32.70
C GLU A 336 -17.24 -27.74 -33.45
N ARG A 337 -16.30 -28.48 -32.87
CA ARG A 337 -15.80 -29.74 -33.45
C ARG A 337 -16.90 -30.80 -33.48
N GLU A 338 -17.65 -30.97 -32.40
CA GLU A 338 -18.79 -31.90 -32.34
C GLU A 338 -19.88 -31.52 -33.35
N ALA A 339 -20.24 -30.24 -33.45
CA ALA A 339 -21.17 -29.75 -34.46
C ALA A 339 -20.65 -29.97 -35.90
N ARG A 340 -19.34 -29.80 -36.14
CA ARG A 340 -18.74 -30.12 -37.44
C ARG A 340 -18.79 -31.62 -37.74
N HIS A 341 -18.52 -32.47 -36.75
CA HIS A 341 -18.66 -33.92 -36.91
C HIS A 341 -20.12 -34.32 -37.16
N GLN A 342 -21.10 -33.72 -36.47
CA GLN A 342 -22.52 -33.98 -36.70
C GLN A 342 -22.98 -33.49 -38.09
N ARG A 343 -22.53 -32.31 -38.53
CA ARG A 343 -22.78 -31.81 -39.89
C ARG A 343 -22.12 -32.66 -40.98
N ALA A 344 -20.99 -33.29 -40.68
CA ALA A 344 -20.34 -34.23 -41.60
C ALA A 344 -21.03 -35.61 -41.57
N ALA A 345 -21.67 -35.98 -40.46
CA ALA A 345 -22.42 -37.22 -40.28
C ALA A 345 -23.86 -37.17 -40.82
N VAL A 346 -24.15 -36.27 -41.77
CA VAL A 346 -25.42 -36.28 -42.52
C VAL A 346 -25.62 -37.68 -43.08
N LYS A 347 -26.76 -38.28 -42.71
CA LYS A 347 -27.09 -39.68 -43.00
C LYS A 347 -27.13 -39.89 -44.50
N LEU A 348 -26.41 -40.91 -44.97
CA LEU A 348 -26.48 -41.40 -46.34
C LEU A 348 -27.92 -41.89 -46.61
N ASP A 349 -28.53 -41.37 -47.68
CA ASP A 349 -29.85 -41.80 -48.14
C ASP A 349 -29.83 -43.28 -48.55
N ASP A 350 -30.99 -43.96 -48.47
CA ASP A 350 -31.13 -45.41 -48.66
C ASP A 350 -30.54 -45.92 -50.00
N HIS A 351 -30.59 -45.10 -51.06
CA HIS A 351 -30.00 -45.41 -52.35
C HIS A 351 -28.47 -45.58 -52.29
N GLN A 352 -27.79 -44.74 -51.50
CA GLN A 352 -26.32 -44.77 -51.35
C GLN A 352 -25.88 -45.95 -50.47
N GLN A 353 -26.72 -46.41 -49.55
CA GLN A 353 -26.43 -47.59 -48.73
C GLN A 353 -26.49 -48.88 -49.56
N ASN A 354 -27.42 -48.97 -50.52
CA ASN A 354 -27.53 -50.10 -51.44
C ASN A 354 -26.33 -50.20 -52.40
N GLU A 355 -25.81 -49.07 -52.90
CA GLU A 355 -24.61 -49.07 -53.76
C GLU A 355 -23.36 -49.57 -53.01
N VAL A 356 -23.19 -49.15 -51.76
CA VAL A 356 -22.07 -49.59 -50.90
C VAL A 356 -22.16 -51.09 -50.59
N GLN A 357 -23.37 -51.64 -50.38
CA GLN A 357 -23.56 -53.09 -50.23
C GLN A 357 -23.24 -53.86 -51.52
N SER A 358 -23.58 -53.33 -52.69
CA SER A 358 -23.23 -53.96 -53.98
C SER A 358 -21.71 -53.92 -54.26
N ALA A 359 -21.01 -52.92 -53.76
CA ALA A 359 -19.54 -52.85 -53.87
C ALA A 359 -18.86 -53.85 -52.92
N LEU A 360 -19.42 -54.05 -51.73
CA LEU A 360 -18.93 -55.03 -50.75
C LEU A 360 -19.15 -56.49 -51.19
N SER A 361 -20.23 -56.79 -51.92
CA SER A 361 -20.43 -58.13 -52.51
C SER A 361 -19.42 -58.41 -53.64
N ARG A 362 -19.10 -57.41 -54.48
CA ARG A 362 -18.07 -57.53 -55.53
C ARG A 362 -16.65 -57.75 -54.98
N VAL A 363 -16.33 -57.19 -53.82
CA VAL A 363 -15.03 -57.43 -53.15
C VAL A 363 -14.98 -58.82 -52.52
N LYS A 364 -16.11 -59.33 -52.00
CA LYS A 364 -16.21 -60.71 -51.51
C LYS A 364 -16.08 -61.73 -52.64
N GLU A 365 -16.63 -61.45 -53.83
CA GLU A 365 -16.49 -62.33 -55.00
C GLU A 365 -15.05 -62.35 -55.54
N LYS A 366 -14.34 -61.22 -55.53
CA LYS A 366 -12.92 -61.15 -55.96
C LYS A 366 -11.94 -61.83 -55.01
N HIS A 367 -12.35 -62.22 -53.81
CA HIS A 367 -11.52 -62.94 -52.85
C HIS A 367 -11.54 -64.47 -53.03
N SER A 368 -12.27 -64.99 -54.04
CA SER A 368 -12.48 -66.44 -54.24
C SER A 368 -11.54 -67.12 -55.25
N ILE A 369 -10.52 -66.44 -55.78
CA ILE A 369 -9.53 -67.05 -56.69
C ILE A 369 -8.11 -66.63 -56.29
N GLY A 370 -7.40 -67.52 -55.57
CA GLY A 370 -5.94 -67.42 -55.40
C GLY A 370 -5.38 -67.79 -54.02
N LYS A 371 -5.02 -69.07 -53.84
CA LYS A 371 -4.02 -69.66 -52.91
C LYS A 371 -4.14 -69.29 -51.42
N ILE A 372 -4.86 -70.15 -50.69
CA ILE A 372 -4.77 -70.30 -49.23
C ILE A 372 -3.33 -70.73 -48.87
N ILE A 373 -2.61 -69.89 -48.12
CA ILE A 373 -1.41 -70.30 -47.40
C ILE A 373 -1.91 -70.89 -46.07
N ALA A 374 -1.86 -72.21 -45.95
CA ALA A 374 -2.09 -72.91 -44.68
C ALA A 374 -0.89 -72.67 -43.77
N VAL A 375 -1.06 -71.86 -42.72
CA VAL A 375 -0.06 -71.67 -41.67
C VAL A 375 -0.26 -72.78 -40.61
N LYS A 376 0.72 -73.68 -40.46
CA LYS A 376 0.77 -74.60 -39.33
C LYS A 376 1.11 -73.81 -38.06
N ALA A 377 0.42 -74.11 -36.96
CA ALA A 377 0.65 -73.48 -35.66
C ALA A 377 2.06 -73.79 -35.13
N GLY A 378 2.89 -72.75 -34.91
CA GLY A 378 4.15 -72.88 -34.16
C GLY A 378 5.33 -71.99 -34.57
N GLU A 379 5.37 -71.40 -35.76
CA GLU A 379 6.51 -70.57 -36.21
C GLU A 379 6.14 -69.10 -36.38
N GLN A 380 6.96 -68.18 -35.84
CA GLN A 380 6.80 -66.75 -36.04
C GLN A 380 7.21 -66.36 -37.47
N PRO A 381 6.36 -65.63 -38.22
CA PRO A 381 6.74 -65.16 -39.55
C PRO A 381 7.88 -64.15 -39.45
N ASP A 382 8.92 -64.34 -40.25
CA ASP A 382 10.15 -63.55 -40.23
C ASP A 382 9.90 -62.12 -40.75
N ASN A 383 9.44 -61.26 -39.85
CA ASN A 383 9.12 -59.86 -40.11
C ASN A 383 10.36 -58.96 -40.24
N ALA A 384 11.57 -59.53 -40.34
CA ALA A 384 12.82 -58.81 -40.46
C ALA A 384 12.84 -57.86 -41.68
N ALA A 385 12.27 -58.27 -42.82
CA ALA A 385 12.19 -57.44 -44.02
C ALA A 385 11.29 -56.21 -43.85
N ALA A 386 10.16 -56.35 -43.13
CA ALA A 386 9.25 -55.24 -42.85
C ALA A 386 9.85 -54.24 -41.84
N ILE A 387 10.62 -54.75 -40.87
CA ILE A 387 11.33 -53.93 -39.88
C ILE A 387 12.48 -53.16 -40.55
N ALA A 388 13.24 -53.79 -41.46
CA ALA A 388 14.29 -53.14 -42.24
C ALA A 388 13.73 -52.04 -43.14
N ALA A 389 12.60 -52.28 -43.83
CA ALA A 389 11.94 -51.28 -44.65
C ALA A 389 11.43 -50.08 -43.84
N ARG A 390 10.89 -50.32 -42.64
CA ARG A 390 10.43 -49.25 -41.74
C ARG A 390 11.58 -48.41 -41.18
N LYS A 391 12.72 -49.04 -40.90
CA LYS A 391 13.94 -48.36 -40.44
C LYS A 391 14.52 -47.46 -41.54
N LYS A 392 14.64 -47.98 -42.76
CA LYS A 392 15.10 -47.21 -43.93
C LYS A 392 14.21 -45.98 -44.20
N ARG A 393 12.88 -46.14 -44.13
CA ARG A 393 11.94 -45.03 -44.33
C ARG A 393 12.04 -43.95 -43.23
N LYS A 394 12.37 -44.35 -41.99
CA LYS A 394 12.58 -43.44 -40.86
C LYS A 394 13.91 -42.68 -40.98
N GLU A 395 14.95 -43.33 -41.50
CA GLU A 395 16.25 -42.71 -41.77
C GLU A 395 16.17 -41.73 -42.94
N GLU A 396 15.45 -42.07 -44.02
CA GLU A 396 15.19 -41.14 -45.14
C GLU A 396 14.39 -39.91 -44.71
N ALA A 397 13.40 -40.06 -43.84
CA ALA A 397 12.66 -38.92 -43.28
C ALA A 397 13.55 -38.02 -42.41
N ARG A 398 14.48 -38.60 -41.66
CA ARG A 398 15.44 -37.86 -40.83
C ARG A 398 16.49 -37.16 -41.68
N ALA A 399 16.96 -37.78 -42.76
CA ALA A 399 17.86 -37.17 -43.74
C ALA A 399 17.19 -36.00 -44.46
N LYS A 400 15.92 -36.12 -44.85
CA LYS A 400 15.13 -35.03 -45.44
C LYS A 400 14.90 -33.87 -44.45
N GLN A 401 14.65 -34.16 -43.17
CA GLN A 401 14.57 -33.11 -42.14
C GLN A 401 15.93 -32.43 -41.90
N ALA A 402 17.02 -33.18 -41.88
CA ALA A 402 18.37 -32.63 -41.75
C ALA A 402 18.76 -31.75 -42.95
N ALA A 403 18.44 -32.16 -44.17
CA ALA A 403 18.64 -31.36 -45.37
C ALA A 403 17.80 -30.08 -45.38
N LYS A 404 16.55 -30.15 -44.88
CA LYS A 404 15.67 -28.98 -44.77
C LYS A 404 16.15 -27.98 -43.70
N LEU A 405 16.76 -28.47 -42.62
CA LEU A 405 17.43 -27.61 -41.63
C LEU A 405 18.74 -27.02 -42.17
N ALA A 406 19.48 -27.75 -43.01
CA ALA A 406 20.73 -27.26 -43.62
C ALA A 406 20.49 -26.19 -44.70
N GLN A 407 19.34 -26.22 -45.38
CA GLN A 407 18.93 -25.21 -46.37
C GLN A 407 18.30 -23.95 -45.74
N GLN A 408 18.06 -23.92 -44.43
CA GLN A 408 17.62 -22.72 -43.70
C GLN A 408 18.80 -22.05 -42.98
N VAL A 409 19.75 -21.53 -43.76
CA VAL A 409 20.68 -20.48 -43.34
C VAL A 409 20.43 -19.27 -44.24
N PRO A 410 20.07 -18.10 -43.69
CA PRO A 410 19.81 -16.92 -44.52
C PRO A 410 21.14 -16.31 -44.99
N GLN A 411 21.30 -16.19 -46.30
CA GLN A 411 22.17 -15.18 -46.90
C GLN A 411 21.48 -13.82 -46.71
N ASN A 412 22.14 -12.90 -46.00
CA ASN A 412 21.96 -11.47 -46.20
C ASN A 412 23.20 -10.73 -45.71
N THR A 413 24.06 -10.38 -46.67
CA THR A 413 25.08 -9.35 -46.56
C THR A 413 24.49 -8.04 -47.09
N HIS A 414 24.18 -7.09 -46.20
CA HIS A 414 24.42 -5.65 -46.42
C HIS A 414 24.16 -4.82 -45.14
N THR A 415 25.25 -4.22 -44.65
CA THR A 415 25.45 -2.88 -44.04
C THR A 415 24.52 -2.28 -42.96
N THR A 416 25.22 -1.70 -41.95
CA THR A 416 24.90 -0.67 -40.93
C THR A 416 24.14 -1.03 -39.64
N ALA A 417 24.89 -0.85 -38.53
CA ALA A 417 24.55 -0.34 -37.19
C ALA A 417 23.42 -0.96 -36.33
N ASP A 418 23.78 -1.15 -35.05
CA ASP A 418 23.00 -1.28 -33.81
C ASP A 418 22.45 -2.64 -33.32
N ALA A 419 22.59 -2.76 -31.97
CA ALA A 419 21.85 -3.56 -30.99
C ALA A 419 22.28 -5.01 -30.65
N GLU A 420 23.06 -5.10 -29.57
CA GLU A 420 22.75 -5.82 -28.32
C GLU A 420 22.28 -7.29 -28.39
N SER A 421 23.20 -8.20 -28.05
CA SER A 421 22.98 -9.63 -27.93
C SER A 421 22.17 -10.01 -26.67
N ASP A 422 21.03 -10.67 -26.85
CA ASP A 422 20.19 -11.22 -25.77
C ASP A 422 20.91 -12.31 -24.94
N PRO A 423 21.20 -12.08 -23.64
CA PRO A 423 21.94 -12.99 -22.77
C PRO A 423 21.21 -14.32 -22.48
N ARG A 424 19.91 -14.42 -22.76
CA ARG A 424 19.12 -15.63 -22.49
C ARG A 424 19.39 -16.75 -23.49
N LYS A 425 19.72 -16.42 -24.75
CA LYS A 425 20.08 -17.41 -25.78
C LYS A 425 21.44 -18.07 -25.49
N ALA A 426 22.40 -17.31 -24.97
CA ALA A 426 23.71 -17.84 -24.58
C ALA A 426 23.62 -18.79 -23.37
N ALA A 427 22.78 -18.46 -22.38
CA ALA A 427 22.57 -19.29 -21.19
C ALA A 427 21.92 -20.66 -21.52
N VAL A 428 20.98 -20.67 -22.45
CA VAL A 428 20.29 -21.91 -22.87
C VAL A 428 21.21 -22.81 -23.71
N ALA A 429 22.06 -22.22 -24.56
CA ALA A 429 23.07 -22.97 -25.31
C ALA A 429 24.12 -23.62 -24.37
N ALA A 430 24.57 -22.90 -23.35
CA ALA A 430 25.50 -23.41 -22.34
C ALA A 430 24.88 -24.53 -21.48
N ALA A 431 23.58 -24.45 -21.16
CA ALA A 431 22.87 -25.49 -20.41
C ALA A 431 22.70 -26.78 -21.24
N LEU A 432 22.39 -26.66 -22.54
CA LEU A 432 22.25 -27.81 -23.44
C LEU A 432 23.59 -28.53 -23.71
N ALA A 433 24.72 -27.79 -23.73
CA ALA A 433 26.05 -28.37 -23.83
C ALA A 433 26.43 -29.21 -22.59
N ARG A 434 26.08 -28.73 -21.39
CA ARG A 434 26.34 -29.46 -20.13
C ARG A 434 25.52 -30.75 -19.99
N VAL A 435 24.29 -30.75 -20.47
CA VAL A 435 23.44 -31.96 -20.49
C VAL A 435 23.96 -33.01 -21.48
N LYS A 436 24.48 -32.58 -22.64
CA LYS A 436 25.11 -33.48 -23.61
C LYS A 436 26.40 -34.11 -23.07
N ALA A 437 27.25 -33.33 -22.40
CA ALA A 437 28.48 -33.85 -21.78
C ALA A 437 28.20 -34.90 -20.70
N LYS A 438 27.17 -34.66 -19.86
CA LYS A 438 26.79 -35.58 -18.77
C LYS A 438 26.20 -36.91 -19.29
N LYS A 439 25.56 -36.88 -20.46
CA LYS A 439 24.96 -38.06 -21.10
C LYS A 439 25.99 -38.92 -21.86
N ALA A 440 27.10 -38.31 -22.31
CA ALA A 440 28.22 -39.03 -22.93
C ALA A 440 29.07 -39.78 -21.88
N GLN A 441 29.25 -39.21 -20.68
CA GLN A 441 30.01 -39.84 -19.59
C GLN A 441 29.28 -41.03 -18.96
N GLN A 442 27.94 -41.11 -19.08
CA GLN A 442 27.14 -42.20 -18.50
C GLN A 442 27.06 -43.45 -19.39
N ALA A 443 27.59 -43.40 -20.62
CA ALA A 443 27.48 -44.47 -21.62
C ALA A 443 28.73 -45.35 -21.75
N GLN A 444 29.81 -45.11 -20.98
CA GLN A 444 31.07 -45.86 -21.07
C GLN A 444 31.36 -46.77 -19.86
N ALA A 445 30.46 -46.90 -18.89
CA ALA A 445 30.69 -47.68 -17.68
C ALA A 445 29.77 -48.92 -17.55
N THR A 446 29.74 -49.80 -18.56
CA THR A 446 29.23 -51.18 -18.40
C THR A 446 29.83 -52.11 -19.47
N THR A 447 31.04 -52.64 -19.21
CA THR A 447 31.46 -53.96 -19.71
C THR A 447 32.77 -54.43 -19.04
N LYS A 448 32.73 -55.67 -18.53
CA LYS A 448 33.81 -56.63 -18.20
C LYS A 448 34.36 -56.69 -16.76
N VAL A 449 34.06 -57.85 -16.15
CA VAL A 449 34.74 -58.52 -15.02
C VAL A 449 35.59 -59.64 -15.64
N ASP A 450 36.84 -59.80 -15.20
CA ASP A 450 37.48 -61.09 -14.82
C ASP A 450 38.96 -60.86 -14.43
N THR A 451 39.33 -61.38 -13.25
CA THR A 451 40.64 -61.40 -12.52
C THR A 451 41.53 -62.57 -13.04
N PRO A 452 42.85 -62.75 -12.74
CA PRO A 452 43.62 -62.19 -11.61
C PRO A 452 45.11 -61.80 -11.82
N ALA A 453 45.63 -61.14 -10.78
CA ALA A 453 46.99 -61.15 -10.23
C ALA A 453 48.03 -60.05 -10.59
N GLU A 454 48.58 -59.53 -9.48
CA GLU A 454 49.87 -58.86 -9.22
C GLU A 454 50.07 -57.33 -9.45
N THR A 455 50.00 -56.63 -8.30
CA THR A 455 50.99 -55.68 -7.76
C THR A 455 50.83 -54.17 -8.03
N GLN A 456 50.50 -53.48 -6.92
CA GLN A 456 50.86 -52.11 -6.49
C GLN A 456 50.22 -50.85 -7.11
N ALA A 457 49.38 -50.24 -6.25
CA ALA A 457 49.38 -48.84 -5.78
C ALA A 457 48.54 -47.75 -6.50
N GLU A 458 47.90 -46.96 -5.62
CA GLU A 458 47.28 -45.63 -5.74
C GLU A 458 45.81 -45.53 -6.20
N VAL A 459 44.94 -45.18 -5.24
CA VAL A 459 43.52 -44.83 -5.46
C VAL A 459 43.31 -43.37 -5.06
N GLU A 460 43.09 -42.52 -6.06
CA GLU A 460 42.56 -41.17 -5.89
C GLU A 460 41.02 -41.27 -5.79
N THR A 461 40.46 -40.86 -4.64
CA THR A 461 39.01 -40.81 -4.42
C THR A 461 38.51 -39.36 -4.42
N ASP A 462 37.44 -39.13 -5.20
CA ASP A 462 36.80 -37.83 -5.43
C ASP A 462 36.33 -37.15 -4.10
N PRO A 463 36.87 -35.97 -3.75
CA PRO A 463 36.68 -35.30 -2.44
C PRO A 463 35.26 -34.75 -2.21
N ARG A 464 34.38 -34.69 -3.21
CA ARG A 464 33.05 -34.06 -3.06
C ARG A 464 31.99 -34.97 -2.44
N LYS A 465 32.12 -36.29 -2.59
CA LYS A 465 31.17 -37.25 -2.01
C LYS A 465 31.39 -37.46 -0.50
N ALA A 466 32.64 -37.34 -0.05
CA ALA A 466 33.02 -37.38 1.36
C ALA A 466 32.58 -36.10 2.12
N ALA A 467 32.66 -34.93 1.49
CA ALA A 467 32.27 -33.66 2.11
C ALA A 467 30.76 -33.58 2.42
N VAL A 468 29.91 -34.14 1.56
CA VAL A 468 28.45 -34.15 1.76
C VAL A 468 28.04 -35.16 2.84
N ALA A 469 28.73 -36.30 2.94
CA ALA A 469 28.53 -37.26 4.03
C ALA A 469 28.99 -36.68 5.38
N ALA A 470 30.10 -35.93 5.41
CA ALA A 470 30.58 -35.23 6.60
C ALA A 470 29.65 -34.08 7.03
N ALA A 471 29.02 -33.37 6.09
CA ALA A 471 28.05 -32.31 6.39
C ALA A 471 26.75 -32.87 6.98
N LEU A 472 26.24 -33.99 6.45
CA LEU A 472 25.05 -34.67 6.99
C LEU A 472 25.31 -35.30 8.36
N ALA A 473 26.53 -35.80 8.62
CA ALA A 473 26.94 -36.28 9.94
C ALA A 473 27.06 -35.14 10.97
N ARG A 474 27.55 -33.95 10.58
CA ARG A 474 27.63 -32.76 11.45
C ARG A 474 26.26 -32.21 11.82
N VAL A 475 25.29 -32.22 10.90
CA VAL A 475 23.90 -31.80 11.19
C VAL A 475 23.21 -32.78 12.13
N LYS A 476 23.45 -34.10 11.98
CA LYS A 476 22.96 -35.11 12.93
C LYS A 476 23.62 -35.01 14.31
N ALA A 477 24.91 -34.72 14.38
CA ALA A 477 25.63 -34.53 15.65
C ALA A 477 25.19 -33.25 16.39
N LYS A 478 24.94 -32.14 15.68
CA LYS A 478 24.48 -30.88 16.28
C LYS A 478 23.05 -30.98 16.84
N LYS A 479 22.21 -31.79 16.20
CA LYS A 479 20.83 -32.09 16.67
C LYS A 479 20.81 -33.04 17.88
N ALA A 480 21.86 -33.84 18.09
CA ALA A 480 22.04 -34.68 19.27
C ALA A 480 22.68 -33.93 20.46
N GLN A 481 23.57 -32.96 20.20
CA GLN A 481 24.20 -32.15 21.26
C GLN A 481 23.28 -31.06 21.84
N GLN A 482 22.23 -30.65 21.13
CA GLN A 482 21.22 -29.72 21.66
C GLN A 482 20.17 -30.40 22.57
N ALA A 483 20.22 -31.74 22.69
CA ALA A 483 19.35 -32.54 23.56
C ALA A 483 20.03 -33.01 24.87
N GLN A 484 21.30 -32.65 25.11
CA GLN A 484 22.05 -33.04 26.32
C GLN A 484 22.73 -31.88 27.06
N ALA A 485 22.50 -30.62 26.65
CA ALA A 485 22.97 -29.44 27.37
C ALA A 485 21.92 -28.89 28.35
N THR A 486 21.47 -29.73 29.30
CA THR A 486 20.93 -29.29 30.60
C THR A 486 21.27 -30.36 31.65
N ALA A 487 22.57 -30.53 31.94
CA ALA A 487 23.04 -31.21 33.15
C ALA A 487 24.54 -30.94 33.40
N LYS A 488 24.82 -30.13 34.43
CA LYS A 488 26.10 -29.89 35.16
C LYS A 488 27.16 -29.10 34.39
N VAL A 489 27.88 -28.13 34.97
CA VAL A 489 28.69 -28.07 36.22
C VAL A 489 28.71 -26.58 36.69
N ASP A 490 28.82 -26.15 37.96
CA ASP A 490 29.99 -26.21 38.87
C ASP A 490 29.64 -25.77 40.31
N THR A 491 30.34 -26.39 41.28
CA THR A 491 30.41 -26.02 42.70
C THR A 491 31.82 -25.54 43.02
N PRO A 492 31.99 -24.65 44.02
CA PRO A 492 32.96 -24.94 45.08
C PRO A 492 32.42 -24.70 46.51
N THR A 493 32.76 -25.66 47.38
CA THR A 493 33.13 -25.68 48.83
C THR A 493 33.08 -24.33 49.59
N GLU A 494 32.51 -24.14 50.80
CA GLU A 494 32.68 -24.82 52.11
C GLU A 494 31.56 -24.39 53.13
N THR A 495 31.23 -25.27 54.10
CA THR A 495 30.13 -25.35 55.14
C THR A 495 30.17 -24.37 56.35
N PRO A 496 29.27 -24.42 57.39
CA PRO A 496 27.88 -24.95 57.53
C PRO A 496 26.89 -24.04 58.34
N ALA A 497 25.56 -24.26 58.23
CA ALA A 497 24.59 -24.28 59.35
C ALA A 497 23.12 -24.52 58.90
N ASP A 498 22.45 -25.41 59.63
CA ASP A 498 21.02 -25.55 59.97
C ASP A 498 19.91 -25.92 58.94
N ALA A 499 19.34 -27.10 59.23
CA ALA A 499 17.97 -27.63 59.10
C ALA A 499 16.86 -26.83 58.38
N GLU A 500 16.16 -27.47 57.43
CA GLU A 500 14.78 -27.99 57.57
C GLU A 500 14.23 -28.55 56.24
N LEU A 501 13.28 -29.48 56.34
CA LEU A 501 12.60 -30.19 55.25
C LEU A 501 11.39 -29.38 54.76
N GLU A 502 11.31 -29.07 53.46
CA GLU A 502 10.06 -28.64 52.83
C GLU A 502 9.87 -29.25 51.43
N ILE A 503 8.70 -29.88 51.20
CA ILE A 503 8.30 -30.56 49.96
C ILE A 503 7.25 -29.68 49.25
N ASP A 504 7.51 -29.30 48.00
CA ASP A 504 6.71 -28.36 47.20
C ASP A 504 5.34 -28.95 46.73
N PRO A 505 4.19 -28.31 47.06
CA PRO A 505 2.83 -28.78 46.78
C PRO A 505 2.34 -28.57 45.32
N ARG A 506 3.13 -27.98 44.41
CA ARG A 506 2.65 -27.68 43.03
C ARG A 506 2.64 -28.86 42.06
N LYS A 507 3.40 -29.93 42.32
CA LYS A 507 3.49 -31.07 41.39
C LYS A 507 2.31 -32.05 41.48
N ALA A 508 1.62 -32.09 42.63
CA ALA A 508 0.44 -32.94 42.84
C ALA A 508 -0.85 -32.34 42.26
N ALA A 509 -0.99 -31.01 42.26
CA ALA A 509 -2.17 -30.32 41.75
C ALA A 509 -2.33 -30.43 40.22
N VAL A 510 -1.22 -30.42 39.48
CA VAL A 510 -1.23 -30.51 38.01
C VAL A 510 -1.55 -31.94 37.54
N ALA A 511 -1.08 -32.96 38.27
CA ALA A 511 -1.41 -34.35 37.99
C ALA A 511 -2.90 -34.67 38.25
N ALA A 512 -3.50 -34.09 39.29
CA ALA A 512 -4.92 -34.24 39.61
C ALA A 512 -5.85 -33.52 38.60
N ALA A 513 -5.41 -32.39 38.03
CA ALA A 513 -6.19 -31.64 37.03
C ALA A 513 -6.24 -32.38 35.67
N ILE A 514 -5.14 -32.99 35.25
CA ILE A 514 -5.05 -33.73 33.97
C ILE A 514 -5.87 -35.03 34.03
N ALA A 515 -5.98 -35.66 35.20
CA ALA A 515 -6.83 -36.85 35.40
C ALA A 515 -8.33 -36.52 35.33
N ARG A 516 -8.76 -35.36 35.83
CA ARG A 516 -10.18 -34.92 35.80
C ARG A 516 -10.66 -34.55 34.40
N VAL A 517 -9.79 -33.96 33.57
CA VAL A 517 -10.11 -33.62 32.17
C VAL A 517 -10.20 -34.88 31.29
N LYS A 518 -9.38 -35.89 31.56
CA LYS A 518 -9.47 -37.20 30.87
C LYS A 518 -10.71 -37.99 31.26
N ALA A 519 -11.13 -37.97 32.53
CA ALA A 519 -12.34 -38.66 33.00
C ALA A 519 -13.65 -38.03 32.46
N LYS A 520 -13.67 -36.72 32.24
CA LYS A 520 -14.86 -36.00 31.73
C LYS A 520 -15.08 -36.18 30.22
N LYS A 521 -14.05 -36.58 29.47
CA LYS A 521 -14.11 -36.81 28.02
C LYS A 521 -14.56 -38.24 27.64
N SER A 522 -14.53 -39.17 28.58
CA SER A 522 -14.95 -40.58 28.38
C SER A 522 -16.35 -40.91 28.88
N GLN A 523 -17.07 -39.98 29.51
CA GLN A 523 -18.45 -40.19 30.02
C GLN A 523 -19.55 -39.53 29.17
N GLN A 524 -19.22 -38.87 28.06
CA GLN A 524 -20.20 -38.18 27.21
C GLN A 524 -20.55 -38.94 25.92
N ALA A 525 -20.19 -40.23 25.84
CA ALA A 525 -20.46 -41.10 24.71
C ALA A 525 -21.11 -42.42 25.15
N GLN A 526 -22.23 -42.36 25.88
CA GLN A 526 -23.23 -43.43 26.02
C GLN A 526 -24.30 -42.99 27.04
N ALA A 527 -25.51 -42.62 26.57
CA ALA A 527 -26.80 -42.95 27.19
C ALA A 527 -27.94 -42.13 26.56
N THR A 528 -28.82 -42.84 25.84
CA THR A 528 -30.19 -42.45 25.53
C THR A 528 -31.12 -43.51 26.13
N ALA A 529 -32.10 -43.11 26.96
CA ALA A 529 -33.52 -43.58 26.98
C ALA A 529 -34.19 -43.61 28.38
N LYS A 530 -35.41 -43.03 28.44
CA LYS A 530 -36.56 -43.17 29.40
C LYS A 530 -36.43 -42.49 30.79
N VAL A 531 -37.11 -41.37 31.10
CA VAL A 531 -38.55 -41.02 31.31
C VAL A 531 -39.07 -41.35 32.73
N ASP A 532 -39.24 -40.32 33.59
CA ASP A 532 -40.51 -39.90 34.25
C ASP A 532 -40.31 -38.66 35.18
N ILE A 533 -41.35 -37.80 35.25
CA ILE A 533 -41.50 -36.43 35.86
C ILE A 533 -42.64 -36.52 36.92
N PRO A 534 -42.72 -35.80 38.07
CA PRO A 534 -42.91 -34.32 38.22
C PRO A 534 -42.28 -33.68 39.50
N ALA A 535 -42.21 -32.36 39.77
CA ALA A 535 -42.83 -31.12 39.30
C ALA A 535 -41.94 -29.87 39.64
N GLU A 536 -42.08 -28.80 38.83
CA GLU A 536 -41.97 -27.33 39.07
C GLU A 536 -40.71 -26.74 39.76
N THR A 537 -40.00 -25.69 39.30
CA THR A 537 -40.36 -24.47 38.53
C THR A 537 -39.08 -23.76 38.03
N GLN A 538 -39.23 -22.89 37.00
CA GLN A 538 -38.35 -21.80 36.52
C GLN A 538 -37.28 -22.12 35.44
N ALA A 539 -37.31 -21.28 34.41
CA ALA A 539 -36.66 -21.40 33.11
C ALA A 539 -35.34 -20.63 33.04
N GLU A 540 -34.42 -21.05 32.16
CA GLU A 540 -33.80 -20.19 31.11
C GLU A 540 -32.89 -21.02 30.19
N VAL A 541 -33.02 -20.78 28.89
CA VAL A 541 -32.35 -21.49 27.79
C VAL A 541 -31.31 -20.55 27.17
N GLU A 542 -30.03 -20.90 27.28
CA GLU A 542 -28.95 -20.22 26.56
C GLU A 542 -28.89 -20.77 25.13
N THR A 543 -29.47 -20.02 24.17
CA THR A 543 -29.37 -20.26 22.74
C THR A 543 -28.69 -19.08 22.05
N ASP A 544 -27.76 -19.41 21.15
CA ASP A 544 -26.89 -18.51 20.39
C ASP A 544 -27.63 -17.32 19.74
N PRO A 545 -27.35 -16.06 20.16
CA PRO A 545 -28.10 -14.86 19.77
C PRO A 545 -27.94 -14.48 18.28
N ARG A 546 -27.00 -15.08 17.53
CA ARG A 546 -26.83 -14.76 16.10
C ARG A 546 -27.78 -15.53 15.18
N LYS A 547 -28.27 -16.70 15.58
CA LYS A 547 -29.16 -17.51 14.72
C LYS A 547 -30.62 -17.04 14.79
N ALA A 548 -31.05 -16.52 15.94
CA ALA A 548 -32.40 -15.95 16.12
C ALA A 548 -32.58 -14.61 15.39
N ALA A 549 -31.56 -13.75 15.39
CA ALA A 549 -31.61 -12.45 14.68
C ALA A 549 -31.72 -12.61 13.15
N VAL A 550 -31.03 -13.61 12.59
CA VAL A 550 -31.08 -13.91 11.16
C VAL A 550 -32.43 -14.54 10.76
N ALA A 551 -33.01 -15.40 11.60
CA ALA A 551 -34.34 -15.96 11.38
C ALA A 551 -35.44 -14.87 11.44
N ALA A 552 -35.34 -13.93 12.39
CA ALA A 552 -36.26 -12.80 12.50
C ALA A 552 -36.13 -11.80 11.32
N ALA A 553 -34.92 -11.58 10.80
CA ALA A 553 -34.68 -10.73 9.63
C ALA A 553 -35.25 -11.36 8.35
N ILE A 554 -35.07 -12.67 8.16
CA ILE A 554 -35.60 -13.41 7.00
C ILE A 554 -37.14 -13.47 7.05
N ALA A 555 -37.74 -13.59 8.25
CA ALA A 555 -39.18 -13.55 8.42
C ALA A 555 -39.77 -12.15 8.11
N ARG A 556 -39.09 -11.06 8.49
CA ARG A 556 -39.51 -9.68 8.17
C ARG A 556 -39.41 -9.35 6.68
N VAL A 557 -38.38 -9.86 6.00
CA VAL A 557 -38.24 -9.70 4.54
C VAL A 557 -39.29 -10.53 3.78
N LYS A 558 -39.62 -11.74 4.25
CA LYS A 558 -40.71 -12.55 3.68
C LYS A 558 -42.08 -11.94 3.92
N ALA A 559 -42.34 -11.35 5.09
CA ALA A 559 -43.60 -10.66 5.37
C ALA A 559 -43.77 -9.38 4.52
N LYS A 560 -42.69 -8.61 4.32
CA LYS A 560 -42.72 -7.40 3.47
C LYS A 560 -42.88 -7.72 1.98
N LYS A 561 -42.37 -8.87 1.53
CA LYS A 561 -42.52 -9.36 0.15
C LYS A 561 -43.90 -10.00 -0.12
N ALA A 562 -44.57 -10.51 0.92
CA ALA A 562 -45.94 -11.01 0.84
C ALA A 562 -46.98 -9.87 0.86
N GLN A 563 -46.74 -8.78 1.60
CA GLN A 563 -47.62 -7.60 1.60
C GLN A 563 -47.53 -6.76 0.31
N GLN A 564 -46.41 -6.83 -0.42
CA GLN A 564 -46.26 -6.16 -1.72
C GLN A 564 -46.83 -6.96 -2.91
N ALA A 565 -47.22 -8.22 -2.70
CA ALA A 565 -47.80 -9.10 -3.73
C ALA A 565 -49.34 -9.22 -3.64
N GLN A 566 -49.98 -8.60 -2.65
CA GLN A 566 -51.45 -8.54 -2.51
C GLN A 566 -52.06 -7.17 -2.86
N ALA A 567 -51.25 -6.21 -3.32
CA ALA A 567 -51.72 -4.88 -3.74
C ALA A 567 -51.79 -4.70 -5.28
N THR A 568 -51.76 -5.79 -6.05
CA THR A 568 -51.81 -5.76 -7.54
C THR A 568 -52.75 -6.83 -8.11
N ALA A 569 -53.99 -6.87 -7.60
CA ALA A 569 -55.11 -7.50 -8.27
C ALA A 569 -56.41 -7.00 -7.64
N GLU A 570 -56.97 -5.90 -8.18
CA GLU A 570 -58.40 -5.51 -8.14
C GLU A 570 -58.53 -4.02 -8.51
N ILE A 571 -58.68 -3.71 -9.80
CA ILE A 571 -59.44 -2.53 -10.27
C ILE A 571 -60.05 -2.91 -11.62
N ASP A 572 -61.38 -3.08 -11.66
CA ASP A 572 -62.16 -2.84 -12.88
C ASP A 572 -63.54 -2.23 -12.53
N THR A 573 -63.80 -1.08 -13.15
CA THR A 573 -65.09 -0.37 -13.36
C THR A 573 -65.79 0.49 -12.28
N LEU A 574 -66.01 1.75 -12.69
CA LEU A 574 -67.14 2.70 -12.51
C LEU A 574 -67.13 3.75 -11.36
N ALA A 575 -66.86 4.99 -11.82
CA ALA A 575 -67.59 6.26 -11.59
C ALA A 575 -67.84 6.81 -10.16
N GLU A 576 -67.15 7.91 -9.83
CA GLU A 576 -67.65 9.27 -9.50
C GLU A 576 -66.62 10.04 -8.63
N THR A 577 -66.32 11.28 -9.05
CA THR A 577 -65.42 12.27 -8.41
C THR A 577 -66.10 12.99 -7.22
N PRO A 578 -65.45 13.85 -6.37
CA PRO A 578 -64.08 14.42 -6.44
C PRO A 578 -63.29 14.48 -5.09
N ALA A 579 -62.04 15.00 -5.19
CA ALA A 579 -61.09 15.40 -4.11
C ALA A 579 -60.26 14.23 -3.53
N GLU A 580 -58.94 14.30 -3.25
CA GLU A 580 -58.03 15.40 -2.88
C GLU A 580 -56.61 15.18 -3.43
N VAL A 581 -55.83 16.26 -3.42
CA VAL A 581 -54.47 16.39 -3.95
C VAL A 581 -53.43 15.91 -2.93
N GLU A 582 -52.60 14.97 -3.39
CA GLU A 582 -51.35 14.51 -2.79
C GLU A 582 -50.35 15.68 -2.64
N THR A 583 -49.80 15.88 -1.44
CA THR A 583 -48.92 17.02 -1.12
C THR A 583 -47.44 16.66 -1.22
N ASP A 584 -46.75 17.34 -2.14
CA ASP A 584 -45.30 17.30 -2.35
C ASP A 584 -44.53 17.92 -1.16
N PRO A 585 -43.57 17.21 -0.53
CA PRO A 585 -42.79 17.68 0.62
C PRO A 585 -41.90 18.90 0.33
N ARG A 586 -41.72 19.32 -0.93
CA ARG A 586 -41.00 20.55 -1.27
C ARG A 586 -41.79 21.84 -1.05
N LYS A 587 -43.13 21.80 -1.10
CA LYS A 587 -43.97 23.00 -0.85
C LYS A 587 -44.03 23.40 0.63
N ALA A 588 -43.94 22.43 1.55
CA ALA A 588 -43.93 22.69 2.99
C ALA A 588 -42.63 23.41 3.46
N ALA A 589 -41.49 23.08 2.86
CA ALA A 589 -40.20 23.72 3.19
C ALA A 589 -40.14 25.19 2.73
N VAL A 590 -40.75 25.51 1.58
CA VAL A 590 -40.81 26.88 1.06
C VAL A 590 -41.79 27.75 1.86
N ALA A 591 -42.93 27.19 2.30
CA ALA A 591 -43.86 27.89 3.18
C ALA A 591 -43.23 28.23 4.55
N ALA A 592 -42.45 27.31 5.13
CA ALA A 592 -41.72 27.54 6.38
C ALA A 592 -40.60 28.60 6.24
N ALA A 593 -39.96 28.69 5.08
CA ALA A 593 -38.95 29.73 4.81
C ALA A 593 -39.58 31.13 4.65
N ILE A 594 -40.73 31.22 3.96
CA ILE A 594 -41.45 32.50 3.78
C ILE A 594 -42.03 33.00 5.11
N ALA A 595 -42.49 32.11 5.98
CA ALA A 595 -42.97 32.47 7.32
C ALA A 595 -41.84 33.05 8.22
N ARG A 596 -40.62 32.50 8.14
CA ARG A 596 -39.46 33.00 8.89
C ARG A 596 -38.99 34.37 8.41
N VAL A 597 -39.07 34.64 7.11
CA VAL A 597 -38.74 35.96 6.54
C VAL A 597 -39.79 37.00 6.91
N LYS A 598 -41.08 36.64 6.92
CA LYS A 598 -42.16 37.54 7.39
C LYS A 598 -42.06 37.85 8.88
N ALA A 599 -41.72 36.87 9.73
CA ALA A 599 -41.52 37.09 11.16
C ALA A 599 -40.34 38.03 11.46
N LYS A 600 -39.24 37.92 10.70
CA LYS A 600 -38.06 38.79 10.86
C LYS A 600 -38.31 40.23 10.39
N LYS A 601 -39.19 40.42 9.40
CA LYS A 601 -39.60 41.74 8.90
C LYS A 601 -40.62 42.42 9.82
N ALA A 602 -41.41 41.66 10.58
CA ALA A 602 -42.32 42.19 11.61
C ALA A 602 -41.59 42.63 12.89
N GLN A 603 -40.52 41.93 13.30
CA GLN A 603 -39.69 42.34 14.45
C GLN A 603 -38.85 43.59 14.19
N GLN A 604 -38.57 43.92 12.93
CA GLN A 604 -37.80 45.12 12.57
C GLN A 604 -38.68 46.39 12.43
N ALA A 605 -40.01 46.24 12.43
CA ALA A 605 -40.97 47.34 12.31
C ALA A 605 -41.54 47.82 13.67
N GLN A 606 -41.22 47.15 14.78
CA GLN A 606 -41.65 47.53 16.14
C GLN A 606 -40.57 48.27 16.96
N ALA A 607 -39.42 48.58 16.37
CA ALA A 607 -38.31 49.27 17.06
C ALA A 607 -38.20 50.79 16.73
N THR A 608 -39.18 51.35 16.02
CA THR A 608 -39.20 52.78 15.64
C THR A 608 -40.60 53.36 15.78
N ALA A 609 -41.04 53.60 17.03
CA ALA A 609 -42.07 54.56 17.39
C ALA A 609 -42.10 54.72 18.92
N GLU A 610 -42.31 55.96 19.40
CA GLU A 610 -42.45 56.45 20.79
C GLU A 610 -41.16 56.92 21.49
N ILE A 611 -41.00 58.13 22.07
CA ILE A 611 -41.63 59.48 22.02
C ILE A 611 -40.72 60.45 22.84
N ASP A 612 -40.85 61.76 22.60
CA ASP A 612 -40.25 62.93 23.27
C ASP A 612 -40.40 63.07 24.82
N THR A 613 -39.49 63.90 25.38
CA THR A 613 -39.22 64.56 26.71
C THR A 613 -40.40 65.12 27.57
N PRO A 614 -40.22 65.73 28.81
CA PRO A 614 -39.04 65.90 29.73
C PRO A 614 -39.27 65.70 31.27
N ALA A 615 -38.16 65.76 32.05
CA ALA A 615 -37.96 66.38 33.40
C ALA A 615 -37.87 65.53 34.71
N GLU A 616 -36.86 65.95 35.51
CA GLU A 616 -36.57 65.82 36.97
C GLU A 616 -35.87 64.57 37.60
N THR A 617 -34.74 64.89 38.24
CA THR A 617 -33.79 64.16 39.14
C THR A 617 -34.35 63.87 40.56
N PRO A 618 -33.63 63.20 41.52
CA PRO A 618 -32.34 62.47 41.47
C PRO A 618 -32.34 61.07 42.16
N ALA A 619 -31.21 60.35 42.03
CA ALA A 619 -30.48 59.60 43.08
C ALA A 619 -30.05 58.14 42.73
N ASP A 620 -28.74 57.94 42.91
CA ASP A 620 -27.96 56.75 43.30
C ASP A 620 -27.75 55.52 42.38
N ALA A 621 -26.55 55.53 41.79
CA ALA A 621 -25.48 54.52 41.81
C ALA A 621 -25.80 53.02 41.60
N GLU A 622 -25.30 52.46 40.48
CA GLU A 622 -24.14 51.55 40.43
C GLU A 622 -23.75 51.28 38.96
N VAL A 623 -22.45 51.40 38.65
CA VAL A 623 -21.91 51.40 37.28
C VAL A 623 -21.19 50.08 37.00
N GLU A 624 -21.81 49.23 36.18
CA GLU A 624 -21.13 48.11 35.52
C GLU A 624 -20.91 48.50 34.03
N THR A 625 -19.66 48.75 33.65
CA THR A 625 -19.31 49.22 32.29
C THR A 625 -18.99 48.05 31.37
N ASP A 626 -19.86 47.83 30.38
CA ASP A 626 -19.64 46.88 29.29
C ASP A 626 -18.42 47.32 28.44
N PRO A 627 -17.35 46.51 28.38
CA PRO A 627 -16.11 46.83 27.65
C PRO A 627 -16.33 47.02 26.14
N ARG A 628 -17.44 46.51 25.57
CA ARG A 628 -17.77 46.72 24.15
C ARG A 628 -18.23 48.14 23.86
N LYS A 629 -18.94 48.80 24.78
CA LYS A 629 -19.36 50.21 24.61
C LYS A 629 -18.18 51.17 24.67
N ALA A 630 -17.19 50.90 25.52
CA ALA A 630 -15.95 51.68 25.59
C ALA A 630 -15.10 51.54 24.30
N ALA A 631 -15.01 50.33 23.72
CA ALA A 631 -14.30 50.10 22.48
C ALA A 631 -14.96 50.80 21.27
N VAL A 632 -16.30 50.80 21.21
CA VAL A 632 -17.05 51.49 20.16
C VAL A 632 -16.93 53.01 20.29
N ALA A 633 -16.97 53.56 21.50
CA ALA A 633 -16.75 54.99 21.75
C ALA A 633 -15.33 55.43 21.32
N ALA A 634 -14.31 54.63 21.63
CA ALA A 634 -12.93 54.89 21.22
C ALA A 634 -12.75 54.81 19.68
N ALA A 635 -13.45 53.88 19.01
CA ALA A 635 -13.42 53.77 17.56
C ALA A 635 -14.10 54.97 16.88
N ILE A 636 -15.25 55.43 17.40
CA ILE A 636 -15.96 56.61 16.89
C ILE A 636 -15.12 57.88 17.09
N ALA A 637 -14.44 58.03 18.25
CA ALA A 637 -13.55 59.15 18.50
C ALA A 637 -12.36 59.19 17.52
N ARG A 638 -11.76 58.03 17.20
CA ARG A 638 -10.66 57.94 16.22
C ARG A 638 -11.11 58.29 14.80
N VAL A 639 -12.31 57.87 14.40
CA VAL A 639 -12.87 58.22 13.08
C VAL A 639 -13.20 59.70 13.00
N LYS A 640 -13.73 60.31 14.08
CA LYS A 640 -14.01 61.74 14.14
C LYS A 640 -12.73 62.59 14.08
N ALA A 641 -11.70 62.20 14.83
CA ALA A 641 -10.39 62.86 14.79
C ALA A 641 -9.72 62.75 13.40
N LYS A 642 -9.84 61.60 12.72
CA LYS A 642 -9.31 61.43 11.36
C LYS A 642 -10.05 62.28 10.33
N LYS A 643 -11.37 62.45 10.49
CA LYS A 643 -12.18 63.31 9.63
C LYS A 643 -11.89 64.79 9.86
N GLU A 644 -11.68 65.22 11.09
CA GLU A 644 -11.26 66.60 11.42
C GLU A 644 -9.85 66.90 10.93
N ALA A 645 -8.90 65.95 11.00
CA ALA A 645 -7.56 66.11 10.44
C ALA A 645 -7.59 66.25 8.90
N GLN A 646 -8.42 65.46 8.20
CA GLN A 646 -8.62 65.57 6.75
C GLN A 646 -9.27 66.91 6.36
N GLN A 647 -10.20 67.43 7.16
CA GLN A 647 -10.82 68.73 6.93
C GLN A 647 -9.87 69.92 7.20
N ARG A 648 -8.89 69.76 8.09
CA ARG A 648 -7.82 70.76 8.30
C ARG A 648 -6.85 70.77 7.12
N HIS A 649 -6.41 69.60 6.66
CA HIS A 649 -5.55 69.48 5.48
C HIS A 649 -6.20 70.07 4.22
N ALA A 650 -7.50 69.83 4.02
CA ALA A 650 -8.25 70.39 2.89
C ALA A 650 -8.48 71.92 2.99
N LYS A 651 -8.34 72.52 4.19
CA LYS A 651 -8.41 73.98 4.36
C LYS A 651 -7.05 74.65 4.18
N GLU A 652 -5.95 73.97 4.50
CA GLU A 652 -4.59 74.49 4.30
C GLU A 652 -4.17 74.48 2.82
N GLU A 653 -4.66 73.51 2.02
CA GLU A 653 -4.41 73.47 0.57
C GLU A 653 -5.13 74.56 -0.25
N VAL A 654 -6.17 75.21 0.29
CA VAL A 654 -6.94 76.25 -0.42
C VAL A 654 -6.40 77.67 -0.15
N THR A 655 -5.43 77.82 0.76
CA THR A 655 -4.84 79.12 1.15
C THR A 655 -3.47 79.41 0.54
N LEU A 656 -2.99 78.59 -0.42
CA LEU A 656 -1.65 78.70 -1.01
C LEU A 656 -1.62 78.81 -2.55
N ASP A 657 -2.74 79.16 -3.19
CA ASP A 657 -2.77 79.74 -4.54
C ASP A 657 -3.18 81.22 -4.47
#